data_AF-A0A4R6IWE8-F1
#
_entry.id   AF-A0A4R6IWE8-F1
#
_cell.length_a   1.000
_cell.length_b   1.000
_cell.length_c   1.000
_cell.angle_alpha   90.00
_cell.angle_beta   90.00
_cell.angle_gamma   90.00
#
_symmetry.space_group_name_H-M   'P 1'
#
loop_
_entity.id
_entity.type
_entity.pdbx_description
1 polymer ?
#
loop_
_entity_poly.entity_id
_entity_poly.type
_entity_poly.pdbx_seq_one_letter_code
_entity_poly.pdbx_strand_id
1 'polypeptide(L)'
;MTTLPHAKGVTAASAGLPAQTRLARLEALLDPVFLFEAGWDAARRLLQPPQGDRLLGWPCCSVPGCTVETPGLLCTGCIVRQRNSGMTVEDFLAAAPSKQRADAWLVDERLCLVDGCQRPIHVRTTGLCNSHSHQCRGLFDRAHPDVVPAFLARPDVRPHPTWGPCLVPACLRVAYASAGLCVRHGQRWGEALRAGADIDLGLWCRRQDGITVSGVANLRGLAHLVVIELLAGLQLRTGRGAKTRPSQLNRLARIARHQEVERLSDIDVSQCGSDLATILSGFVRDASRATTTAVEEQRKDLWDLAILGGAGRLDFTVLEQPWLREIGKHWASEDLPRRRGDKAGMVVRTHLGSLAALSTSLRLNRPDRGMDRTSLGRSDIVAFLARLAHLEKTGALTPKRRVQMVRHVRTVLRDCRDLGMTRPGGCVAGLPGEFSLRSNDVPQESPIAGPGRSLPNEVMKALSEALPVLEGLSGRAARVAVEVLMDTGRRPDEVCQLPWDCLDRDSDGKYVLIYTDYKENRLKRRVPIADATAALIRGQQALVQAMFTHTSTAELVLFPAATTNPNGTSSLRAVVLTGLHREWVNRLDEFTLSDGGVFPATAVVAYAYRHTYAQRHADAGTPIDVLRELMGHRSVHSTEAYYNPRELQQMGEIQRIAC
;
A
#
# COMPACT_ATOMS: atom_id res chain seq x y z
N MET A 1 -2.48 15.69 60.60
CA MET A 1 -3.73 15.19 59.96
C MET A 1 -3.95 16.12 58.76
N THR A 2 -3.84 15.73 57.50
CA THR A 2 -4.32 14.52 56.84
C THR A 2 -3.51 14.28 55.56
N THR A 3 -3.28 13.02 55.26
CA THR A 3 -2.49 12.42 54.17
C THR A 3 -2.95 12.80 52.76
N LEU A 4 -2.02 13.17 51.88
CA LEU A 4 -2.19 13.20 50.41
C LEU A 4 -1.67 11.88 49.81
N PRO A 5 -2.46 11.16 48.99
CA PRO A 5 -2.00 9.91 48.40
C PRO A 5 -1.21 10.12 47.10
N HIS A 6 -0.20 9.27 46.94
CA HIS A 6 0.63 9.09 45.75
C HIS A 6 -0.18 8.85 44.48
N ALA A 7 0.06 9.64 43.44
CA ALA A 7 -0.33 9.34 42.07
C ALA A 7 0.61 8.27 41.49
N LYS A 8 0.10 7.04 41.39
CA LYS A 8 0.73 5.93 40.64
C LYS A 8 0.63 6.19 39.13
N GLY A 9 1.70 5.78 38.44
CA GLY A 9 1.93 6.01 37.02
C GLY A 9 0.79 5.57 36.10
N VAL A 10 0.44 6.47 35.19
CA VAL A 10 -0.40 6.18 34.02
C VAL A 10 0.54 5.73 32.91
N THR A 11 0.44 4.45 32.54
CA THR A 11 0.94 3.93 31.26
C THR A 11 0.27 4.70 30.13
N ALA A 12 1.07 5.34 29.28
CA ALA A 12 0.62 6.09 28.12
C ALA A 12 -0.07 5.16 27.10
N ALA A 13 -1.38 4.98 27.26
CA ALA A 13 -2.24 4.58 26.17
C ALA A 13 -2.18 5.69 25.11
N SER A 14 -2.06 5.32 23.84
CA SER A 14 -2.03 6.24 22.71
C SER A 14 -3.28 7.15 22.75
N ALA A 15 -3.13 8.38 23.23
CA ALA A 15 -4.19 9.36 23.22
C ALA A 15 -4.47 9.76 21.76
N GLY A 16 -5.42 9.08 21.12
CA GLY A 16 -6.00 9.54 19.87
C GLY A 16 -6.64 10.91 20.06
N LEU A 17 -6.65 11.71 19.00
CA LEU A 17 -7.40 12.96 18.93
C LEU A 17 -8.87 12.76 19.41
N PRO A 18 -9.46 13.72 20.13
CA PRO A 18 -10.89 13.68 20.45
C PRO A 18 -11.71 13.42 19.19
N ALA A 19 -12.70 12.52 19.25
CA ALA A 19 -13.47 12.06 18.09
C ALA A 19 -14.06 13.22 17.25
N GLN A 20 -14.48 14.31 17.91
CA GLN A 20 -15.02 15.52 17.26
C GLN A 20 -13.97 16.24 16.40
N THR A 21 -12.71 16.31 16.85
CA THR A 21 -11.62 16.92 16.06
C THR A 21 -11.18 16.05 14.88
N ARG A 22 -11.26 14.72 15.03
CA ARG A 22 -10.95 13.76 13.95
C ARG A 22 -12.04 13.78 12.88
N LEU A 23 -13.31 13.78 13.28
CA LEU A 23 -14.45 13.82 12.36
C LEU A 23 -14.36 15.04 11.43
N ALA A 24 -14.19 16.24 12.01
CA ALA A 24 -14.09 17.48 11.23
C ALA A 24 -12.91 17.46 10.22
N ARG A 25 -11.75 16.91 10.63
CA ARG A 25 -10.59 16.76 9.74
C ARG A 25 -10.86 15.77 8.59
N LEU A 26 -11.61 14.69 8.83
CA LEU A 26 -11.98 13.74 7.76
C LEU A 26 -13.04 14.30 6.83
N GLU A 27 -14.06 14.99 7.36
CA GLU A 27 -15.09 15.61 6.53
C GLU A 27 -14.49 16.65 5.59
N ALA A 28 -13.52 17.45 6.06
CA ALA A 28 -12.78 18.40 5.24
C ALA A 28 -11.88 17.74 4.16
N LEU A 29 -11.53 16.46 4.32
CA LEU A 29 -10.72 15.71 3.36
C LEU A 29 -11.57 15.14 2.20
N LEU A 30 -12.86 14.88 2.44
CA LEU A 30 -13.72 14.26 1.46
C LEU A 30 -13.93 15.20 0.27
N ASP A 31 -13.56 14.73 -0.91
CA ASP A 31 -13.70 15.45 -2.16
C ASP A 31 -15.15 15.28 -2.68
N PRO A 32 -15.93 16.37 -2.81
CA PRO A 32 -17.28 16.30 -3.34
C PRO A 32 -17.36 15.69 -4.74
N VAL A 33 -16.34 15.90 -5.59
CA VAL A 33 -16.30 15.34 -6.95
C VAL A 33 -16.17 13.82 -6.89
N PHE A 34 -15.22 13.32 -6.11
CA PHE A 34 -15.07 11.88 -5.88
C PHE A 34 -16.35 11.24 -5.34
N LEU A 35 -17.00 11.86 -4.35
CA LEU A 35 -18.23 11.33 -3.78
C LEU A 35 -19.37 11.27 -4.81
N PHE A 36 -19.50 12.29 -5.66
CA PHE A 36 -20.47 12.31 -6.75
C PHE A 36 -20.19 11.19 -7.77
N GLU A 37 -18.95 11.06 -8.24
CA GLU A 37 -18.53 10.03 -9.20
C GLU A 37 -18.68 8.60 -8.64
N ALA A 38 -18.40 8.44 -7.34
CA ALA A 38 -18.60 7.17 -6.63
C ALA A 38 -20.08 6.85 -6.35
N GLY A 39 -21.01 7.74 -6.71
CA GLY A 39 -22.46 7.57 -6.53
C GLY A 39 -22.87 7.59 -5.05
N TRP A 40 -22.27 8.46 -4.25
CA TRP A 40 -22.63 8.64 -2.84
C TRP A 40 -23.93 9.44 -2.68
N ASP A 41 -24.91 8.84 -2.01
CA ASP A 41 -26.14 9.49 -1.57
C ASP A 41 -26.08 9.71 -0.05
N ALA A 42 -25.78 10.94 0.37
CA ALA A 42 -25.64 11.29 1.79
C ALA A 42 -26.95 11.15 2.57
N ALA A 43 -28.09 11.44 1.96
CA ALA A 43 -29.40 11.36 2.60
C ALA A 43 -29.79 9.90 2.87
N ARG A 44 -29.54 9.02 1.91
CA ARG A 44 -29.82 7.58 2.04
C ARG A 44 -28.70 6.81 2.72
N ARG A 45 -27.48 7.37 2.78
CA ARG A 45 -26.22 6.73 3.18
C ARG A 45 -25.91 5.47 2.37
N LEU A 46 -26.03 5.58 1.05
CA LEU A 46 -25.74 4.51 0.11
C LEU A 46 -24.63 4.95 -0.84
N LEU A 47 -23.74 4.03 -1.18
CA LEU A 47 -22.75 4.22 -2.23
C LEU A 47 -23.07 3.28 -3.39
N GLN A 48 -23.28 3.84 -4.59
CA GLN A 48 -23.61 3.08 -5.78
C GLN A 48 -22.76 3.55 -6.97
N PRO A 49 -21.51 3.08 -7.07
CA PRO A 49 -20.64 3.49 -8.16
C PRO A 49 -21.12 2.93 -9.51
N PRO A 50 -20.75 3.56 -10.63
CA PRO A 50 -21.00 3.01 -11.95
C PRO A 50 -20.37 1.61 -12.09
N GLN A 51 -21.12 0.68 -12.65
CA GLN A 51 -20.68 -0.71 -12.78
C GLN A 51 -19.38 -0.87 -13.56
N GLY A 52 -19.21 -0.08 -14.63
CA GLY A 52 -18.02 -0.06 -15.49
C GLY A 52 -16.84 0.73 -14.92
N ASP A 53 -16.97 1.28 -13.71
CA ASP A 53 -15.88 2.04 -13.10
C ASP A 53 -14.62 1.16 -12.93
N ARG A 54 -13.46 1.71 -13.26
CA ARG A 54 -12.20 0.96 -13.25
C ARG A 54 -11.83 0.48 -11.84
N LEU A 55 -12.02 1.34 -10.83
CA LEU A 55 -11.55 1.14 -9.45
C LEU A 55 -12.66 0.83 -8.45
N LEU A 56 -13.90 1.16 -8.76
CA LEU A 56 -15.08 0.93 -7.93
C LEU A 56 -16.08 -0.05 -8.58
N GLY A 57 -15.91 -0.36 -9.86
CA GLY A 57 -16.79 -1.28 -10.58
C GLY A 57 -16.56 -2.75 -10.22
N TRP A 58 -17.45 -3.61 -10.70
CA TRP A 58 -17.44 -5.05 -10.40
C TRP A 58 -17.84 -5.88 -11.63
N PRO A 59 -17.34 -7.12 -11.75
CA PRO A 59 -17.80 -8.03 -12.80
C PRO A 59 -19.23 -8.47 -12.52
N CYS A 60 -20.07 -8.49 -13.55
CA CYS A 60 -21.46 -8.91 -13.45
C CYS A 60 -21.75 -10.14 -14.29
N CYS A 61 -22.93 -10.70 -14.06
CA CYS A 61 -23.51 -11.71 -14.92
C CYS A 61 -23.64 -11.15 -16.35
N SER A 62 -23.28 -11.95 -17.35
CA SER A 62 -23.34 -11.57 -18.77
C SER A 62 -24.77 -11.58 -19.33
N VAL A 63 -25.75 -12.08 -18.56
CA VAL A 63 -27.16 -12.01 -18.95
C VAL A 63 -27.60 -10.54 -19.03
N PRO A 64 -28.12 -10.08 -20.18
CA PRO A 64 -28.60 -8.71 -20.33
C PRO A 64 -29.56 -8.29 -19.20
N GLY A 65 -29.25 -7.18 -18.53
CA GLY A 65 -30.04 -6.65 -17.41
C GLY A 65 -29.80 -7.32 -16.05
N CYS A 66 -28.89 -8.28 -15.93
CA CYS A 66 -28.53 -8.88 -14.64
C CYS A 66 -27.36 -8.13 -13.99
N THR A 67 -27.62 -7.42 -12.89
CA THR A 67 -26.62 -6.62 -12.17
C THR A 67 -25.88 -7.38 -11.06
N VAL A 68 -26.14 -8.69 -10.94
CA VAL A 68 -25.55 -9.50 -9.87
C VAL A 68 -24.05 -9.64 -10.08
N GLU A 69 -23.28 -9.30 -9.04
CA GLU A 69 -21.84 -9.50 -9.03
C GLU A 69 -21.50 -10.99 -9.10
N THR A 70 -20.64 -11.36 -10.04
CA THR A 70 -20.13 -12.72 -10.18
C THR A 70 -18.75 -12.69 -10.83
N PRO A 71 -17.78 -13.51 -10.35
CA PRO A 71 -16.49 -13.64 -11.00
C PRO A 71 -16.54 -14.46 -12.29
N GLY A 72 -17.60 -15.26 -12.50
CA GLY A 72 -17.82 -16.06 -13.70
C GLY A 72 -18.85 -15.44 -14.65
N LEU A 73 -18.98 -16.02 -15.85
CA LEU A 73 -19.86 -15.54 -16.91
C LEU A 73 -21.33 -15.39 -16.47
N LEU A 74 -21.85 -16.32 -15.67
CA LEU A 74 -23.21 -16.32 -15.15
C LEU A 74 -23.21 -16.35 -13.62
N CYS A 75 -24.14 -15.61 -12.98
CA CYS A 75 -24.37 -15.73 -11.54
C CYS A 75 -25.12 -17.03 -11.21
N THR A 76 -25.05 -17.51 -9.96
CA THR A 76 -25.70 -18.77 -9.53
C THR A 76 -27.17 -18.86 -9.93
N GLY A 77 -27.92 -17.76 -9.79
CA GLY A 77 -29.34 -17.75 -10.16
C GLY A 77 -29.58 -17.83 -11.67
N CYS A 78 -28.68 -17.29 -12.50
CA CYS A 78 -28.76 -17.44 -13.95
C CYS A 78 -28.26 -18.81 -14.40
N ILE A 79 -27.29 -19.41 -13.70
CA ILE A 79 -26.86 -20.80 -13.92
C ILE A 79 -28.05 -21.76 -13.72
N VAL A 80 -28.81 -21.60 -12.63
CA VAL A 80 -30.00 -22.45 -12.39
C VAL A 80 -31.05 -22.25 -13.49
N ARG A 81 -31.30 -21.00 -13.91
CA ARG A 81 -32.25 -20.72 -15.02
C ARG A 81 -31.81 -21.35 -16.33
N GLN A 82 -30.52 -21.25 -16.66
CA GLN A 82 -29.94 -21.84 -17.85
C GLN A 82 -30.04 -23.37 -17.82
N ARG A 83 -29.74 -23.99 -16.68
CA ARG A 83 -29.91 -25.45 -16.51
C ARG A 83 -31.37 -25.88 -16.69
N ASN A 84 -32.30 -25.14 -16.11
CA ASN A 84 -33.73 -25.45 -16.18
C ASN A 84 -34.33 -25.22 -17.59
N SER A 85 -33.72 -24.39 -18.42
CA SER A 85 -34.17 -24.21 -19.81
C SER A 85 -33.63 -25.26 -20.77
N GLY A 86 -32.64 -26.07 -20.34
CA GLY A 86 -31.98 -27.08 -21.19
C GLY A 86 -31.13 -26.50 -22.33
N MET A 87 -30.96 -25.19 -22.38
CA MET A 87 -30.21 -24.48 -23.44
C MET A 87 -28.71 -24.50 -23.15
N THR A 88 -27.88 -24.36 -24.19
CA THR A 88 -26.46 -24.04 -23.99
C THR A 88 -26.31 -22.64 -23.35
N VAL A 89 -25.11 -22.31 -22.86
CA VAL A 89 -24.87 -20.99 -22.25
C VAL A 89 -24.99 -19.87 -23.29
N GLU A 90 -24.54 -20.10 -24.51
CA GLU A 90 -24.61 -19.14 -25.62
C GLU A 90 -26.06 -18.89 -26.06
N ASP A 91 -26.83 -19.97 -26.28
CA ASP A 91 -28.25 -19.87 -26.62
C ASP A 91 -29.05 -19.20 -25.50
N PHE A 92 -28.71 -19.52 -24.25
CA PHE A 92 -29.34 -18.88 -23.09
C PHE A 92 -29.04 -17.38 -23.04
N LEU A 93 -27.82 -16.94 -23.34
CA LEU A 93 -27.48 -15.52 -23.37
C LEU A 93 -28.19 -14.78 -24.50
N ALA A 94 -28.32 -15.41 -25.68
CA ALA A 94 -29.04 -14.83 -26.82
C ALA A 94 -30.56 -14.78 -26.60
N ALA A 95 -31.14 -15.81 -25.98
CA ALA A 95 -32.58 -15.92 -25.75
C ALA A 95 -33.03 -15.30 -24.40
N ALA A 96 -32.10 -15.04 -23.47
CA ALA A 96 -32.45 -14.52 -22.16
C ALA A 96 -33.13 -13.15 -22.32
N PRO A 97 -34.39 -13.01 -21.86
CA PRO A 97 -35.02 -11.71 -21.91
C PRO A 97 -34.22 -10.74 -21.03
N SER A 98 -34.09 -9.50 -21.50
CA SER A 98 -33.65 -8.34 -20.71
C SER A 98 -34.70 -8.04 -19.64
N LYS A 99 -34.89 -8.99 -18.71
CA LYS A 99 -35.58 -8.72 -17.47
C LYS A 99 -34.48 -8.22 -16.56
N GLN A 100 -34.37 -6.89 -16.46
CA GLN A 100 -33.87 -6.27 -15.24
C GLN A 100 -34.48 -7.07 -14.10
N ARG A 101 -33.66 -7.75 -13.29
CA ARG A 101 -34.21 -8.35 -12.07
C ARG A 101 -34.84 -7.17 -11.34
N ALA A 102 -36.17 -7.14 -11.28
CA ALA A 102 -36.98 -6.16 -10.57
C ALA A 102 -36.74 -6.20 -9.03
N ASP A 103 -35.63 -6.81 -8.61
CA ASP A 103 -35.11 -6.93 -7.26
C ASP A 103 -34.03 -5.86 -6.97
N ALA A 104 -33.68 -5.02 -7.95
CA ALA A 104 -32.65 -3.99 -7.82
C ALA A 104 -33.04 -2.77 -6.96
N TRP A 105 -34.28 -2.70 -6.46
CA TRP A 105 -34.75 -1.52 -5.74
C TRP A 105 -34.42 -1.63 -4.25
N LEU A 106 -33.30 -1.02 -3.86
CA LEU A 106 -32.99 -0.71 -2.45
C LEU A 106 -33.90 0.41 -1.93
N VAL A 107 -34.48 1.22 -2.84
CA VAL A 107 -35.15 2.49 -2.55
C VAL A 107 -36.62 2.52 -2.99
N ASP A 108 -36.99 1.92 -4.12
CA ASP A 108 -38.36 1.98 -4.67
C ASP A 108 -39.14 0.69 -4.43
N GLU A 109 -39.62 0.50 -3.20
CA GLU A 109 -40.58 -0.56 -2.91
C GLU A 109 -41.94 -0.19 -3.53
N ARG A 110 -42.40 -0.97 -4.51
CA ARG A 110 -43.69 -0.73 -5.16
C ARG A 110 -44.83 -0.82 -4.13
N LEU A 111 -45.73 0.15 -4.19
CA LEU A 111 -46.93 0.21 -3.36
C LEU A 111 -48.08 -0.57 -3.99
N CYS A 112 -49.08 -0.89 -3.16
CA CYS A 112 -50.30 -1.57 -3.58
C CYS A 112 -50.97 -0.86 -4.77
N LEU A 113 -51.52 -1.64 -5.71
CA LEU A 113 -52.28 -1.10 -6.85
C LEU A 113 -53.59 -0.39 -6.48
N VAL A 114 -54.09 -0.55 -5.24
CA VAL A 114 -55.25 0.20 -4.76
C VAL A 114 -54.88 1.67 -4.67
N ASP A 115 -55.61 2.52 -5.38
CA ASP A 115 -55.35 3.96 -5.42
C ASP A 115 -55.33 4.59 -4.01
N GLY A 116 -54.33 5.42 -3.75
CA GLY A 116 -54.07 6.02 -2.44
C GLY A 116 -53.52 5.08 -1.35
N CYS A 117 -53.33 3.78 -1.62
CA CYS A 117 -52.82 2.84 -0.63
C CYS A 117 -51.30 2.98 -0.47
N GLN A 118 -50.84 3.25 0.76
CA GLN A 118 -49.44 3.49 1.06
C GLN A 118 -48.69 2.24 1.56
N ARG A 119 -49.29 1.06 1.43
CA ARG A 119 -48.68 -0.22 1.88
C ARG A 119 -47.88 -0.89 0.77
N PRO A 120 -46.74 -1.52 1.09
CA PRO A 120 -45.93 -2.21 0.09
C PRO A 120 -46.66 -3.43 -0.48
N ILE A 121 -46.37 -3.76 -1.74
CA ILE A 121 -46.86 -4.98 -2.37
C ILE A 121 -46.33 -6.20 -1.60
N HIS A 122 -47.22 -7.13 -1.25
CA HIS A 122 -46.85 -8.40 -0.63
C HIS A 122 -46.60 -9.49 -1.67
N VAL A 123 -47.46 -9.55 -2.70
CA VAL A 123 -47.40 -10.55 -3.77
C VAL A 123 -47.23 -9.85 -5.11
N ARG A 124 -46.10 -10.10 -5.78
CA ARG A 124 -45.75 -9.40 -7.03
C ARG A 124 -46.69 -9.69 -8.19
N THR A 125 -47.24 -10.89 -8.27
CA THR A 125 -48.13 -11.29 -9.37
C THR A 125 -49.44 -10.50 -9.32
N THR A 126 -49.99 -10.26 -8.14
CA THR A 126 -51.25 -9.52 -7.97
C THR A 126 -51.05 -8.02 -7.82
N GLY A 127 -49.87 -7.56 -7.39
CA GLY A 127 -49.61 -6.15 -7.13
C GLY A 127 -50.33 -5.59 -5.90
N LEU A 128 -50.88 -6.45 -5.03
CA LEU A 128 -51.63 -6.06 -3.84
C LEU A 128 -50.78 -6.14 -2.56
N CYS A 129 -51.07 -5.29 -1.57
CA CYS A 129 -50.54 -5.44 -0.22
C CYS A 129 -51.14 -6.68 0.47
N ASN A 130 -50.60 -7.09 1.63
CA ASN A 130 -51.08 -8.28 2.33
C ASN A 130 -52.57 -8.20 2.69
N SER A 131 -53.03 -7.04 3.18
CA SER A 131 -54.44 -6.82 3.55
C SER A 131 -55.37 -6.89 2.33
N HIS A 132 -55.02 -6.21 1.23
CA HIS A 132 -55.82 -6.25 0.00
C HIS A 132 -55.76 -7.60 -0.70
N SER A 133 -54.66 -8.33 -0.61
CA SER A 133 -54.57 -9.71 -1.09
C SER A 133 -55.51 -10.64 -0.31
N HIS A 134 -55.60 -10.48 1.01
CA HIS A 134 -56.56 -11.20 1.85
C HIS A 134 -58.01 -10.81 1.53
N GLN A 135 -58.30 -9.52 1.38
CA GLN A 135 -59.64 -9.03 0.99
C GLN A 135 -60.04 -9.57 -0.39
N CYS A 136 -59.14 -9.52 -1.37
CA CYS A 136 -59.36 -10.06 -2.71
C CYS A 136 -59.65 -11.57 -2.67
N ARG A 137 -58.87 -12.34 -1.89
CA ARG A 137 -59.13 -13.77 -1.70
C ARG A 137 -60.48 -14.04 -1.03
N GLY A 138 -60.89 -13.23 -0.07
CA GLY A 138 -62.21 -13.37 0.58
C GLY A 138 -63.39 -13.04 -0.33
N LEU A 139 -63.18 -12.21 -1.36
CA LEU A 139 -64.24 -11.79 -2.30
C LEU A 139 -64.33 -12.64 -3.58
N PHE A 140 -63.21 -13.23 -3.99
CA PHE A 140 -63.08 -13.94 -5.28
C PHE A 140 -62.52 -15.36 -5.14
N ASP A 141 -62.47 -15.90 -3.91
CA ASP A 141 -61.87 -17.19 -3.51
C ASP A 141 -60.39 -17.39 -3.85
N ARG A 142 -59.78 -16.45 -4.58
CA ARG A 142 -58.37 -16.43 -4.95
C ARG A 142 -57.88 -15.00 -5.13
N ALA A 143 -56.59 -14.78 -4.90
CA ALA A 143 -55.90 -13.56 -5.30
C ALA A 143 -55.05 -13.88 -6.54
N HIS A 144 -55.57 -13.59 -7.73
CA HIS A 144 -54.95 -13.89 -9.02
C HIS A 144 -54.96 -12.64 -9.93
N PRO A 145 -53.93 -12.40 -10.77
CA PRO A 145 -53.89 -11.26 -11.69
C PRO A 145 -55.20 -10.98 -12.43
N ASP A 146 -55.87 -12.02 -12.92
CA ASP A 146 -57.11 -11.88 -13.72
C ASP A 146 -58.29 -11.28 -12.94
N VAL A 147 -58.32 -11.43 -11.62
CA VAL A 147 -59.40 -10.89 -10.77
C VAL A 147 -59.04 -9.53 -10.16
N VAL A 148 -57.78 -9.11 -10.23
CA VAL A 148 -57.32 -7.84 -9.65
C VAL A 148 -58.04 -6.63 -10.25
N PRO A 149 -58.23 -6.50 -11.58
CA PRO A 149 -58.97 -5.37 -12.13
C PRO A 149 -60.41 -5.27 -11.59
N ALA A 150 -61.11 -6.41 -11.50
CA ALA A 150 -62.46 -6.46 -10.94
C ALA A 150 -62.47 -6.11 -9.44
N PHE A 151 -61.47 -6.55 -8.69
CA PHE A 151 -61.29 -6.15 -7.28
C PHE A 151 -61.05 -4.65 -7.13
N LEU A 152 -60.16 -4.05 -7.94
CA LEU A 152 -59.84 -2.62 -7.89
C LEU A 152 -61.03 -1.73 -8.25
N ALA A 153 -61.95 -2.21 -9.09
CA ALA A 153 -63.15 -1.48 -9.48
C ALA A 153 -64.24 -1.46 -8.39
N ARG A 154 -64.09 -2.22 -7.30
CA ARG A 154 -65.15 -2.33 -6.29
C ARG A 154 -65.21 -1.12 -5.36
N PRO A 155 -66.41 -0.62 -5.03
CA PRO A 155 -66.61 0.54 -4.19
C PRO A 155 -66.37 0.30 -2.69
N ASP A 156 -66.15 -0.93 -2.23
CA ASP A 156 -65.80 -1.28 -0.84
C ASP A 156 -64.27 -1.42 -0.61
N VAL A 157 -63.47 -1.33 -1.67
CA VAL A 157 -62.01 -1.33 -1.55
C VAL A 157 -61.55 0.08 -1.15
N ARG A 158 -60.85 0.16 -0.01
CA ARG A 158 -60.33 1.43 0.54
C ARG A 158 -58.81 1.35 0.69
N PRO A 159 -58.10 2.47 0.50
CA PRO A 159 -56.67 2.51 0.77
C PRO A 159 -56.38 2.34 2.26
N HIS A 160 -55.18 1.84 2.55
CA HIS A 160 -54.68 1.78 3.91
C HIS A 160 -53.44 2.66 4.08
N PRO A 161 -53.26 3.31 5.25
CA PRO A 161 -52.05 4.06 5.55
C PRO A 161 -50.86 3.10 5.71
N THR A 162 -49.66 3.66 5.57
CA THR A 162 -48.40 2.98 5.82
C THR A 162 -48.24 2.63 7.30
N TRP A 163 -47.45 1.58 7.59
CA TRP A 163 -46.99 1.27 8.95
C TRP A 163 -45.70 2.00 9.32
N GLY A 164 -45.23 2.91 8.46
CA GLY A 164 -43.95 3.60 8.61
C GLY A 164 -42.77 2.80 8.02
N PRO A 165 -41.54 3.30 8.17
CA PRO A 165 -40.34 2.61 7.72
C PRO A 165 -40.08 1.34 8.56
N CYS A 166 -39.34 0.40 7.98
CA CYS A 166 -38.82 -0.75 8.72
C CYS A 166 -37.95 -0.28 9.90
N LEU A 167 -38.15 -0.88 11.08
CA LEU A 167 -37.42 -0.56 12.31
C LEU A 167 -35.92 -0.89 12.25
N VAL A 168 -35.49 -1.74 11.32
CA VAL A 168 -34.07 -2.03 11.09
C VAL A 168 -33.38 -0.78 10.52
N PRO A 169 -32.44 -0.13 11.24
CA PRO A 169 -31.87 1.16 10.82
C PRO A 169 -31.17 1.11 9.46
N ALA A 170 -30.60 -0.06 9.13
CA ALA A 170 -29.93 -0.31 7.87
C ALA A 170 -30.90 -0.48 6.67
N CYS A 171 -32.20 -0.60 6.93
CA CYS A 171 -33.21 -0.81 5.90
C CYS A 171 -33.78 0.52 5.38
N LEU A 172 -34.25 0.52 4.14
CA LEU A 172 -34.97 1.62 3.50
C LEU A 172 -36.41 1.25 3.10
N ARG A 173 -36.82 0.01 3.41
CA ARG A 173 -38.14 -0.52 3.05
C ARG A 173 -39.21 -0.08 4.03
N VAL A 174 -40.46 -0.15 3.58
CA VAL A 174 -41.65 0.14 4.37
C VAL A 174 -42.02 -1.09 5.19
N ALA A 175 -42.52 -0.88 6.41
CA ALA A 175 -43.05 -1.96 7.21
C ALA A 175 -44.31 -2.55 6.56
N TYR A 176 -44.39 -3.89 6.49
CA TYR A 176 -45.54 -4.57 5.85
C TYR A 176 -46.66 -4.91 6.84
N ALA A 177 -46.35 -4.90 8.13
CA ALA A 177 -47.26 -5.25 9.22
C ALA A 177 -47.00 -4.35 10.44
N SER A 178 -47.91 -4.38 11.40
CA SER A 178 -47.85 -3.59 12.65
C SER A 178 -46.62 -3.85 13.52
N ALA A 179 -45.92 -4.98 13.32
CA ALA A 179 -44.65 -5.27 13.97
C ALA A 179 -43.50 -4.32 13.55
N GLY A 180 -43.72 -3.40 12.60
CA GLY A 180 -42.74 -2.39 12.20
C GLY A 180 -41.59 -2.94 11.33
N LEU A 181 -41.68 -4.18 10.84
CA LEU A 181 -40.66 -4.78 9.98
C LEU A 181 -41.13 -4.85 8.52
N CYS A 182 -40.19 -4.79 7.57
CA CYS A 182 -40.46 -5.15 6.17
C CYS A 182 -40.61 -6.68 6.03
N VAL A 183 -41.15 -7.17 4.90
CA VAL A 183 -41.45 -8.61 4.71
C VAL A 183 -40.23 -9.50 4.98
N ARG A 184 -39.05 -9.08 4.49
CA ARG A 184 -37.80 -9.83 4.65
C ARG A 184 -37.29 -9.83 6.08
N HIS A 185 -37.36 -8.71 6.79
CA HIS A 185 -36.96 -8.63 8.20
C HIS A 185 -37.96 -9.35 9.10
N GLY A 186 -39.26 -9.30 8.80
CA GLY A 186 -40.26 -10.10 9.51
C GLY A 186 -40.01 -11.61 9.40
N GLN A 187 -39.60 -12.09 8.22
CA GLN A 187 -39.19 -13.48 8.03
C GLN A 187 -37.97 -13.85 8.89
N ARG A 188 -36.89 -13.07 8.82
CA ARG A 188 -35.68 -13.29 9.63
C ARG A 188 -35.95 -13.21 11.13
N TRP A 189 -36.83 -12.31 11.55
CA TRP A 189 -37.25 -12.19 12.95
C TRP A 189 -37.98 -13.44 13.41
N GLY A 190 -38.93 -13.94 12.61
CA GLY A 190 -39.62 -15.20 12.90
C GLY A 190 -38.67 -16.41 12.93
N GLU A 191 -37.65 -16.44 12.08
CA GLU A 191 -36.59 -17.45 12.11
C GLU A 191 -35.77 -17.39 13.41
N ALA A 192 -35.39 -16.18 13.84
CA ALA A 192 -34.65 -15.97 15.09
C ALA A 192 -35.45 -16.43 16.32
N LEU A 193 -36.74 -16.07 16.39
CA LEU A 193 -37.64 -16.52 17.46
C LEU A 193 -37.77 -18.06 17.49
N ARG A 194 -37.91 -18.70 16.31
CA ARG A 194 -37.97 -20.17 16.22
C ARG A 194 -36.66 -20.85 16.63
N ALA A 195 -35.53 -20.17 16.46
CA ALA A 195 -34.21 -20.67 16.89
C ALA A 195 -33.97 -20.53 18.40
N GLY A 196 -34.97 -20.07 19.19
CA GLY A 196 -34.88 -19.96 20.64
C GLY A 196 -34.12 -18.71 21.13
N ALA A 197 -34.01 -17.69 20.27
CA ALA A 197 -33.36 -16.44 20.64
C ALA A 197 -34.26 -15.62 21.57
N ASP A 198 -33.96 -15.58 22.88
CA ASP A 198 -34.55 -14.62 23.81
C ASP A 198 -33.89 -13.25 23.61
N ILE A 199 -34.31 -12.54 22.56
CA ILE A 199 -33.72 -11.27 22.12
C ILE A 199 -34.82 -10.23 22.01
N ASP A 200 -34.57 -9.03 22.55
CA ASP A 200 -35.43 -7.87 22.34
C ASP A 200 -35.46 -7.46 20.85
N LEU A 201 -36.64 -7.16 20.30
CA LEU A 201 -36.81 -6.77 18.90
C LEU A 201 -35.95 -5.54 18.54
N GLY A 202 -35.82 -4.57 19.45
CA GLY A 202 -35.00 -3.38 19.25
C GLY A 202 -33.51 -3.72 19.15
N LEU A 203 -33.00 -4.53 20.07
CA LEU A 203 -31.62 -5.04 20.03
C LEU A 203 -31.34 -5.85 18.76
N TRP A 204 -32.27 -6.72 18.39
CA TRP A 204 -32.19 -7.49 17.15
C TRP A 204 -32.10 -6.57 15.93
N CYS A 205 -32.99 -5.56 15.84
CA CYS A 205 -33.07 -4.63 14.73
C CYS A 205 -31.77 -3.83 14.51
N ARG A 206 -31.10 -3.39 15.58
CA ARG A 206 -29.85 -2.62 15.48
C ARG A 206 -28.72 -3.38 14.79
N ARG A 207 -28.65 -4.70 15.01
CA ARG A 207 -27.61 -5.57 14.45
C ARG A 207 -27.95 -6.14 13.08
N GLN A 208 -29.20 -5.98 12.62
CA GLN A 208 -29.61 -6.52 11.34
C GLN A 208 -29.07 -5.73 10.15
N ASP A 209 -28.70 -6.47 9.11
CA ASP A 209 -28.36 -5.89 7.82
C ASP A 209 -29.57 -5.33 7.10
N GLY A 210 -29.33 -4.28 6.31
CA GLY A 210 -30.24 -3.90 5.25
C GLY A 210 -30.37 -4.98 4.18
N ILE A 211 -31.34 -4.83 3.29
CA ILE A 211 -31.48 -5.73 2.15
C ILE A 211 -30.32 -5.47 1.18
N THR A 212 -29.55 -6.51 0.89
CA THR A 212 -28.36 -6.44 0.03
C THR A 212 -28.75 -6.37 -1.44
N VAL A 213 -28.17 -5.42 -2.17
CA VAL A 213 -28.28 -5.32 -3.63
C VAL A 213 -26.86 -5.28 -4.20
N SER A 214 -26.63 -6.01 -5.28
CA SER A 214 -25.34 -5.99 -5.96
C SER A 214 -25.02 -4.60 -6.49
N GLY A 215 -23.77 -4.18 -6.35
CA GLY A 215 -23.33 -2.84 -6.76
C GLY A 215 -23.63 -1.72 -5.77
N VAL A 216 -24.28 -2.01 -4.63
CA VAL A 216 -24.58 -1.00 -3.61
C VAL A 216 -23.90 -1.35 -2.30
N ALA A 217 -23.16 -0.40 -1.73
CA ALA A 217 -22.70 -0.46 -0.36
C ALA A 217 -23.63 0.33 0.56
N ASN A 218 -24.21 -0.36 1.54
CA ASN A 218 -25.18 0.21 2.47
C ASN A 218 -24.50 0.58 3.79
N LEU A 219 -24.30 1.89 3.99
CA LEU A 219 -23.64 2.46 5.17
C LEU A 219 -24.63 2.94 6.24
N ARG A 220 -25.93 2.62 6.09
CA ARG A 220 -26.96 2.95 7.08
C ARG A 220 -26.78 2.15 8.36
N GLY A 221 -27.29 2.71 9.47
CA GLY A 221 -27.20 2.09 10.79
C GLY A 221 -25.78 2.08 11.39
N LEU A 222 -24.82 2.76 10.76
CA LEU A 222 -23.47 2.96 11.29
C LEU A 222 -23.37 4.32 12.01
N ALA A 223 -22.48 4.39 12.99
CA ALA A 223 -22.05 5.66 13.57
C ALA A 223 -21.50 6.60 12.49
N HIS A 224 -21.75 7.90 12.61
CA HIS A 224 -21.39 8.88 11.59
C HIS A 224 -19.88 8.89 11.30
N LEU A 225 -19.05 8.79 12.34
CA LEU A 225 -17.60 8.69 12.18
C LEU A 225 -17.18 7.47 11.35
N VAL A 226 -17.79 6.31 11.55
CA VAL A 226 -17.50 5.09 10.78
C VAL A 226 -17.85 5.29 9.29
N VAL A 227 -18.98 5.94 8.99
CA VAL A 227 -19.36 6.27 7.60
C VAL A 227 -18.27 7.13 6.95
N ILE A 228 -17.85 8.20 7.63
CA ILE A 228 -16.84 9.12 7.14
C ILE A 228 -15.46 8.43 6.99
N GLU A 229 -15.07 7.57 7.93
CA GLU A 229 -13.83 6.79 7.84
C GLU A 229 -13.84 5.80 6.67
N LEU A 230 -14.98 5.16 6.39
CA LEU A 230 -15.14 4.27 5.23
C LEU A 230 -15.02 5.04 3.91
N LEU A 231 -15.66 6.21 3.80
CA LEU A 231 -15.59 7.06 2.61
C LEU A 231 -14.19 7.64 2.39
N ALA A 232 -13.54 8.14 3.45
CA ALA A 232 -12.19 8.67 3.38
C ALA A 232 -11.17 7.56 3.02
N GLY A 233 -11.30 6.39 3.63
CA GLY A 233 -10.50 5.21 3.30
C GLY A 233 -10.68 4.79 1.84
N LEU A 234 -11.92 4.80 1.33
CA LEU A 234 -12.22 4.51 -0.06
C LEU A 234 -11.57 5.53 -1.00
N GLN A 235 -11.75 6.83 -0.77
CA GLN A 235 -11.17 7.92 -1.57
C GLN A 235 -9.64 7.81 -1.64
N LEU A 236 -8.98 7.68 -0.48
CA LEU A 236 -7.52 7.57 -0.40
C LEU A 236 -6.99 6.29 -1.05
N ARG A 237 -7.75 5.20 -0.98
CA ARG A 237 -7.41 3.94 -1.65
C ARG A 237 -7.57 4.04 -3.17
N THR A 238 -8.68 4.62 -3.64
CA THR A 238 -8.93 4.86 -5.06
C THR A 238 -7.89 5.81 -5.67
N GLY A 239 -7.53 6.89 -4.97
CA GLY A 239 -6.51 7.84 -5.42
C GLY A 239 -5.11 7.22 -5.62
N ARG A 240 -4.84 6.06 -5.01
CA ARG A 240 -3.60 5.29 -5.25
C ARG A 240 -3.74 4.23 -6.33
N GLY A 241 -4.88 4.17 -7.03
CA GLY A 241 -5.16 3.19 -8.08
C GLY A 241 -5.59 1.82 -7.58
N ALA A 242 -5.98 1.68 -6.30
CA ALA A 242 -6.38 0.40 -5.73
C ALA A 242 -7.89 0.17 -5.88
N LYS A 243 -8.25 -0.96 -6.49
CA LYS A 243 -9.64 -1.36 -6.69
C LYS A 243 -10.31 -1.77 -5.36
N THR A 244 -11.55 -1.31 -5.15
CA THR A 244 -12.40 -1.69 -4.01
C THR A 244 -13.82 -1.90 -4.50
N ARG A 245 -14.33 -3.13 -4.37
CA ARG A 245 -15.68 -3.45 -4.87
C ARG A 245 -16.76 -3.03 -3.85
N PRO A 246 -17.97 -2.70 -4.28
CA PRO A 246 -19.07 -2.36 -3.37
C PRO A 246 -19.41 -3.51 -2.41
N SER A 247 -19.26 -4.77 -2.84
CA SER A 247 -19.47 -5.93 -1.97
C SER A 247 -18.47 -6.04 -0.83
N GLN A 248 -17.20 -5.67 -1.06
CA GLN A 248 -16.17 -5.63 -0.01
C GLN A 248 -16.51 -4.53 1.00
N LEU A 249 -16.87 -3.33 0.51
CA LEU A 249 -17.26 -2.22 1.37
C LEU A 249 -18.53 -2.52 2.18
N ASN A 250 -19.54 -3.11 1.54
CA ASN A 250 -20.78 -3.51 2.19
C ASN A 250 -20.55 -4.57 3.28
N ARG A 251 -19.58 -5.48 3.05
CA ARG A 251 -19.21 -6.49 4.05
C ARG A 251 -18.51 -5.88 5.25
N LEU A 252 -17.63 -4.89 5.06
CA LEU A 252 -17.04 -4.12 6.17
C LEU A 252 -18.13 -3.36 6.95
N ALA A 253 -19.04 -2.70 6.25
CA ALA A 253 -20.19 -2.02 6.86
C ALA A 253 -21.05 -2.98 7.70
N ARG A 254 -21.30 -4.20 7.21
CA ARG A 254 -22.01 -5.23 7.97
C ARG A 254 -21.27 -5.63 9.25
N ILE A 255 -19.96 -5.87 9.18
CA ILE A 255 -19.16 -6.25 10.36
C ILE A 255 -19.20 -5.13 11.40
N ALA A 256 -18.97 -3.89 10.96
CA ALA A 256 -19.02 -2.71 11.83
C ALA A 256 -20.38 -2.56 12.52
N ARG A 257 -21.48 -2.78 11.79
CA ARG A 257 -22.84 -2.71 12.33
C ARG A 257 -23.12 -3.81 13.35
N HIS A 258 -22.72 -5.05 13.04
CA HIS A 258 -22.93 -6.19 13.92
C HIS A 258 -22.15 -6.06 15.24
N GLN A 259 -20.96 -5.45 15.19
CA GLN A 259 -20.12 -5.17 16.36
C GLN A 259 -20.45 -3.83 17.04
N GLU A 260 -21.39 -3.04 16.51
CA GLU A 260 -21.82 -1.74 17.04
C GLU A 260 -20.64 -0.77 17.31
N VAL A 261 -19.64 -0.76 16.44
CA VAL A 261 -18.43 0.05 16.62
C VAL A 261 -18.67 1.54 16.37
N GLU A 262 -17.98 2.40 17.14
CA GLU A 262 -17.98 3.85 16.93
C GLU A 262 -16.84 4.34 16.03
N ARG A 263 -15.82 3.49 15.81
CA ARG A 263 -14.66 3.73 14.93
C ARG A 263 -14.31 2.46 14.17
N LEU A 264 -13.76 2.61 12.96
CA LEU A 264 -13.26 1.48 12.20
C LEU A 264 -12.11 0.74 12.88
N SER A 265 -11.32 1.43 13.71
CA SER A 265 -10.22 0.83 14.47
C SER A 265 -10.69 -0.19 15.51
N ASP A 266 -11.97 -0.12 15.91
CA ASP A 266 -12.51 -0.91 17.01
C ASP A 266 -13.08 -2.25 16.50
N ILE A 267 -13.08 -2.47 15.18
CA ILE A 267 -13.49 -3.73 14.58
C ILE A 267 -12.51 -4.83 14.97
N ASP A 268 -13.05 -5.93 15.48
CA ASP A 268 -12.30 -7.16 15.68
C ASP A 268 -11.93 -7.79 14.33
N VAL A 269 -10.66 -7.59 13.93
CA VAL A 269 -10.10 -8.04 12.66
C VAL A 269 -10.09 -9.56 12.54
N SER A 270 -10.13 -10.31 13.65
CA SER A 270 -10.16 -11.79 13.61
C SER A 270 -11.44 -12.33 12.95
N GLN A 271 -12.51 -11.54 12.95
CA GLN A 271 -13.78 -11.85 12.29
C GLN A 271 -13.79 -11.44 10.81
N CYS A 272 -12.69 -10.88 10.30
CA CYS A 272 -12.52 -10.53 8.89
C CYS A 272 -11.74 -11.63 8.15
N GLY A 273 -12.17 -11.96 6.94
CA GLY A 273 -11.30 -12.69 6.01
C GLY A 273 -10.05 -11.87 5.67
N SER A 274 -8.94 -12.53 5.34
CA SER A 274 -7.62 -11.90 5.13
C SER A 274 -7.61 -10.71 4.17
N ASP A 275 -8.36 -10.80 3.06
CA ASP A 275 -8.52 -9.70 2.08
C ASP A 275 -9.17 -8.46 2.71
N LEU A 276 -10.28 -8.65 3.44
CA LEU A 276 -10.99 -7.55 4.09
C LEU A 276 -10.20 -6.96 5.24
N ALA A 277 -9.49 -7.79 6.01
CA ALA A 277 -8.59 -7.33 7.06
C ALA A 277 -7.52 -6.39 6.51
N THR A 278 -7.01 -6.68 5.30
CA THR A 278 -6.05 -5.83 4.60
C THR A 278 -6.66 -4.50 4.17
N ILE A 279 -7.89 -4.52 3.64
CA ILE A 279 -8.60 -3.28 3.26
C ILE A 279 -8.90 -2.43 4.49
N LEU A 280 -9.45 -3.02 5.55
CA LEU A 280 -9.76 -2.36 6.81
C LEU A 280 -8.52 -1.72 7.43
N SER A 281 -7.43 -2.49 7.55
CA SER A 281 -6.15 -1.98 8.07
C SER A 281 -5.62 -0.82 7.22
N GLY A 282 -5.82 -0.88 5.90
CA GLY A 282 -5.54 0.22 4.98
C GLY A 282 -6.36 1.46 5.33
N PHE A 283 -7.69 1.33 5.38
CA PHE A 283 -8.61 2.45 5.67
C PHE A 283 -8.30 3.13 7.00
N VAL A 284 -8.14 2.34 8.07
CA VAL A 284 -7.80 2.86 9.41
C VAL A 284 -6.46 3.61 9.37
N ARG A 285 -5.43 3.02 8.74
CA ARG A 285 -4.12 3.65 8.58
C ARG A 285 -4.20 4.95 7.80
N ASP A 286 -4.92 4.97 6.69
CA ASP A 286 -4.98 6.14 5.80
C ASP A 286 -5.79 7.28 6.41
N ALA A 287 -6.94 6.97 7.04
CA ALA A 287 -7.71 7.93 7.81
C ALA A 287 -6.90 8.48 9.00
N SER A 288 -6.09 7.64 9.67
CA SER A 288 -5.15 8.11 10.70
C SER A 288 -4.10 9.07 10.14
N ARG A 289 -3.46 8.72 9.02
CA ARG A 289 -2.43 9.56 8.40
C ARG A 289 -2.98 10.91 7.94
N ALA A 290 -4.15 10.92 7.32
CA ALA A 290 -4.76 12.14 6.80
C ALA A 290 -5.22 13.12 7.89
N THR A 291 -5.42 12.64 9.12
CA THR A 291 -5.93 13.45 10.23
C THR A 291 -4.89 13.76 11.29
N THR A 292 -3.68 13.20 11.21
CA THR A 292 -2.62 13.41 12.20
C THR A 292 -1.63 14.44 11.67
N THR A 293 -1.36 15.48 12.46
CA THR A 293 -0.35 16.48 12.13
C THR A 293 1.07 15.97 12.41
N ALA A 294 2.08 16.57 11.77
CA ALA A 294 3.48 16.24 12.02
C ALA A 294 3.85 16.40 13.52
N VAL A 295 3.36 17.45 14.18
CA VAL A 295 3.62 17.72 15.60
C VAL A 295 2.99 16.65 16.50
N GLU A 296 1.75 16.23 16.21
CA GLU A 296 1.08 15.15 16.96
C GLU A 296 1.80 13.81 16.77
N GLU A 297 2.29 13.54 15.56
CA GLU A 297 3.06 12.32 15.27
C GLU A 297 4.40 12.31 16.01
N GLN A 298 5.12 13.43 16.01
CA GLN A 298 6.44 13.55 16.63
C GLN A 298 6.42 13.42 18.17
N ARG A 299 5.27 13.59 18.82
CA ARG A 299 5.11 13.34 20.26
C ARG A 299 5.18 11.86 20.62
N LYS A 300 4.82 10.96 19.69
CA LYS A 300 4.83 9.51 19.88
C LYS A 300 6.26 8.98 19.94
N ASP A 301 6.41 7.74 20.40
CA ASP A 301 7.68 6.99 20.33
C ASP A 301 7.77 6.08 19.09
N LEU A 302 6.67 5.93 18.37
CA LEU A 302 6.59 5.25 17.08
C LEU A 302 6.08 6.25 16.04
N TRP A 303 6.94 6.66 15.11
CA TRP A 303 6.56 7.60 14.05
C TRP A 303 6.24 6.86 12.76
N ASP A 304 5.06 7.11 12.20
CA ASP A 304 4.72 6.80 10.82
C ASP A 304 5.27 7.89 9.89
N LEU A 305 6.34 7.56 9.19
CA LEU A 305 7.03 8.52 8.33
C LEU A 305 6.17 9.01 7.18
N ALA A 306 5.08 8.32 6.82
CA ALA A 306 4.16 8.80 5.79
C ALA A 306 3.50 10.14 6.17
N ILE A 307 3.30 10.40 7.47
CA ILE A 307 2.78 11.69 7.96
C ILE A 307 3.84 12.80 7.78
N LEU A 308 5.12 12.43 7.81
CA LEU A 308 6.26 13.33 7.67
C LEU A 308 6.80 13.39 6.22
N GLY A 309 6.04 12.88 5.23
CA GLY A 309 6.43 12.88 3.82
C GLY A 309 7.47 11.83 3.41
N GLY A 310 7.70 10.80 4.24
CA GLY A 310 8.63 9.71 3.97
C GLY A 310 8.00 8.32 3.99
N ALA A 311 8.81 7.27 3.83
CA ALA A 311 8.35 5.89 3.84
C ALA A 311 8.81 5.10 5.08
N GLY A 312 7.92 4.28 5.63
CA GLY A 312 8.21 3.37 6.73
C GLY A 312 7.89 3.95 8.11
N ARG A 313 8.57 3.43 9.15
CA ARG A 313 8.39 3.84 10.54
C ARG A 313 9.72 4.06 11.23
N LEU A 314 9.75 4.94 12.22
CA LEU A 314 10.84 5.05 13.18
C LEU A 314 10.35 4.57 14.54
N ASP A 315 11.13 3.71 15.18
CA ASP A 315 10.86 3.20 16.49
C ASP A 315 11.95 3.71 17.45
N PHE A 316 11.55 4.59 18.37
CA PHE A 316 12.42 5.16 19.38
C PHE A 316 12.40 4.37 20.70
N THR A 317 11.50 3.38 20.83
CA THR A 317 11.43 2.50 22.01
C THR A 317 12.65 1.60 22.14
N VAL A 318 13.40 1.42 21.04
CA VAL A 318 14.73 0.77 21.02
C VAL A 318 15.79 1.50 21.84
N LEU A 319 15.54 2.75 22.24
CA LEU A 319 16.37 3.53 23.14
C LEU A 319 15.78 3.46 24.55
N GLU A 320 16.48 2.78 25.45
CA GLU A 320 15.99 2.49 26.79
C GLU A 320 16.01 3.73 27.69
N GLN A 321 17.04 4.58 27.57
CA GLN A 321 17.16 5.80 28.37
C GLN A 321 16.24 6.89 27.81
N PRO A 322 15.31 7.47 28.61
CA PRO A 322 14.36 8.48 28.13
C PRO A 322 15.05 9.73 27.54
N TRP A 323 16.15 10.18 28.15
CA TRP A 323 16.90 11.34 27.65
C TRP A 323 17.53 11.06 26.28
N LEU A 324 18.02 9.85 26.04
CA LEU A 324 18.61 9.46 24.76
C LEU A 324 17.53 9.30 23.69
N ARG A 325 16.33 8.84 24.10
CA ARG A 325 15.14 8.80 23.24
C ARG A 325 14.73 10.19 22.77
N GLU A 326 14.68 11.16 23.67
CA GLU A 326 14.39 12.54 23.34
C GLU A 326 15.47 13.16 22.43
N ILE A 327 16.74 12.76 22.60
CA ILE A 327 17.79 13.13 21.63
C ILE A 327 17.51 12.57 20.25
N GLY A 328 17.20 11.27 20.16
CA GLY A 328 16.86 10.62 18.91
C GLY A 328 15.69 11.30 18.20
N LYS A 329 14.62 11.62 18.94
CA LYS A 329 13.40 12.28 18.43
C LYS A 329 13.71 13.69 17.90
N HIS A 330 14.35 14.55 18.70
CA HIS A 330 14.71 15.91 18.25
C HIS A 330 15.68 15.91 17.07
N TRP A 331 16.69 15.04 17.09
CA TRP A 331 17.61 14.94 15.97
C TRP A 331 16.89 14.49 14.69
N ALA A 332 16.01 13.48 14.79
CA ALA A 332 15.23 12.99 13.66
C ALA A 332 14.26 14.04 13.10
N SER A 333 13.62 14.86 13.95
CA SER A 333 12.70 15.91 13.48
C SER A 333 13.42 17.01 12.68
N GLU A 334 14.65 17.34 13.03
CA GLU A 334 15.48 18.32 12.31
C GLU A 334 16.14 17.72 11.06
N ASP A 335 16.54 16.45 11.11
CA ASP A 335 17.27 15.78 10.05
C ASP A 335 16.38 15.27 8.92
N LEU A 336 15.16 14.79 9.21
CA LEU A 336 14.23 14.28 8.20
C LEU A 336 13.88 15.30 7.10
N PRO A 337 13.48 16.56 7.41
CA PRO A 337 13.10 17.54 6.39
C PRO A 337 14.26 17.95 5.46
N ARG A 338 15.50 17.82 5.94
CA ARG A 338 16.71 18.15 5.16
C ARG A 338 17.09 17.07 4.16
N ARG A 339 16.57 15.85 4.33
CA ARG A 339 16.87 14.71 3.46
C ARG A 339 15.90 14.63 2.28
N ARG A 340 16.43 14.23 1.12
CA ARG A 340 15.65 14.04 -0.11
C ARG A 340 15.47 12.55 -0.42
N GLY A 341 14.33 12.23 -1.02
CA GLY A 341 13.99 10.92 -1.56
C GLY A 341 13.64 9.86 -0.50
N ASP A 342 13.17 8.71 -1.00
CA ASP A 342 12.57 7.63 -0.20
C ASP A 342 13.50 6.97 0.82
N LYS A 343 14.81 7.24 0.72
CA LYS A 343 15.85 6.67 1.60
C LYS A 343 16.07 7.47 2.88
N ALA A 344 15.44 8.65 3.03
CA ALA A 344 15.57 9.49 4.22
C ALA A 344 15.31 8.72 5.53
N GLY A 345 14.18 7.99 5.59
CA GLY A 345 13.82 7.18 6.75
C GLY A 345 14.80 6.04 7.06
N MET A 346 15.41 5.45 6.03
CA MET A 346 16.45 4.41 6.21
C MET A 346 17.71 4.99 6.87
N VAL A 347 18.14 6.18 6.46
CA VAL A 347 19.33 6.82 7.03
C VAL A 347 19.10 7.19 8.50
N VAL A 348 17.94 7.74 8.84
CA VAL A 348 17.61 8.04 10.25
C VAL A 348 17.54 6.76 11.06
N ARG A 349 16.95 5.68 10.52
CA ARG A 349 16.90 4.37 11.18
C ARG A 349 18.28 3.77 11.42
N THR A 350 19.23 3.93 10.51
CA THR A 350 20.60 3.44 10.71
C THR A 350 21.36 4.22 11.78
N HIS A 351 21.07 5.52 11.94
CA HIS A 351 21.57 6.33 13.07
C HIS A 351 20.93 5.89 14.39
N LEU A 352 19.60 5.72 14.42
CA LEU A 352 18.89 5.20 15.60
C LEU A 352 19.40 3.82 16.01
N GLY A 353 19.65 2.90 15.08
CA GLY A 353 20.26 1.61 15.38
C GLY A 353 21.68 1.73 15.95
N SER A 354 22.44 2.77 15.57
CA SER A 354 23.76 3.04 16.14
C SER A 354 23.66 3.63 17.55
N LEU A 355 22.67 4.50 17.80
CA LEU A 355 22.32 4.98 19.13
C LEU A 355 21.79 3.87 20.04
N ALA A 356 21.04 2.91 19.52
CA ALA A 356 20.57 1.74 20.27
C ALA A 356 21.74 0.87 20.76
N ALA A 357 22.84 0.81 19.99
CA ALA A 357 24.06 0.15 20.46
C ALA A 357 24.75 0.92 21.59
N LEU A 358 24.71 2.27 21.57
CA LEU A 358 25.15 3.09 22.70
C LEU A 358 24.24 2.88 23.92
N SER A 359 22.92 2.91 23.73
CA SER A 359 21.90 2.62 24.76
C SER A 359 22.16 1.27 25.43
N THR A 360 22.45 0.25 24.63
CA THR A 360 22.81 -1.10 25.10
C THR A 360 24.11 -1.09 25.89
N SER A 361 25.14 -0.36 25.43
CA SER A 361 26.41 -0.24 26.13
C SER A 361 26.25 0.44 27.50
N LEU A 362 25.46 1.51 27.59
CA LEU A 362 25.16 2.20 28.84
C LEU A 362 24.43 1.29 29.82
N ARG A 363 23.42 0.55 29.34
CA ARG A 363 22.69 -0.42 30.16
C ARG A 363 23.59 -1.48 30.77
N LEU A 364 24.55 -1.99 30.00
CA LEU A 364 25.37 -3.12 30.41
C LEU A 364 26.54 -2.71 31.31
N ASN A 365 27.09 -1.51 31.11
CA ASN A 365 28.33 -1.11 31.79
C ASN A 365 28.11 -0.20 33.01
N ARG A 366 26.89 0.30 33.23
CA ARG A 366 26.59 1.19 34.37
C ARG A 366 25.53 0.61 35.32
N PRO A 367 25.68 0.81 36.65
CA PRO A 367 24.67 0.40 37.63
C PRO A 367 23.30 1.08 37.44
N ASP A 368 23.31 2.37 37.14
CA ASP A 368 22.10 3.15 36.85
C ASP A 368 21.56 2.91 35.44
N ARG A 369 22.20 2.02 34.67
CA ARG A 369 21.88 1.71 33.27
C ARG A 369 21.94 2.93 32.36
N GLY A 370 22.66 3.99 32.76
CA GLY A 370 22.73 5.27 32.07
C GLY A 370 21.46 6.12 32.16
N MET A 371 20.58 5.86 33.14
CA MET A 371 19.38 6.67 33.36
C MET A 371 19.71 8.07 33.87
N ASP A 372 20.76 8.21 34.68
CA ASP A 372 21.28 9.49 35.12
C ASP A 372 22.30 10.01 34.10
N ARG A 373 21.86 10.96 33.27
CA ARG A 373 22.70 11.61 32.26
C ARG A 373 23.80 12.49 32.84
N THR A 374 23.68 12.95 34.09
CA THR A 374 24.61 13.92 34.69
C THR A 374 25.91 13.27 35.15
N SER A 375 25.90 11.96 35.36
CA SER A 375 27.06 11.15 35.75
C SER A 375 27.72 10.43 34.57
N LEU A 376 27.35 10.77 33.33
CA LEU A 376 27.96 10.23 32.13
C LEU A 376 29.26 10.95 31.79
N GLY A 377 30.26 10.23 31.28
CA GLY A 377 31.55 10.80 30.96
C GLY A 377 32.34 10.02 29.93
N ARG A 378 33.65 10.29 29.89
CA ARG A 378 34.54 9.69 28.90
C ARG A 378 34.66 8.16 29.04
N SER A 379 34.61 7.65 30.26
CA SER A 379 34.67 6.20 30.55
C SER A 379 33.55 5.43 29.84
N ASP A 380 32.34 6.00 29.77
CA ASP A 380 31.19 5.37 29.11
C ASP A 380 31.39 5.28 27.58
N ILE A 381 31.99 6.32 26.97
CA ILE A 381 32.33 6.30 25.54
C ILE A 381 33.43 5.26 25.25
N VAL A 382 34.43 5.16 26.13
CA VAL A 382 35.48 4.13 25.99
C VAL A 382 34.89 2.73 26.12
N ALA A 383 33.97 2.50 27.06
CA ALA A 383 33.27 1.23 27.21
C ALA A 383 32.43 0.88 25.96
N PHE A 384 31.78 1.87 25.35
CA PHE A 384 31.08 1.70 24.08
C PHE A 384 32.02 1.29 22.93
N LEU A 385 33.15 1.99 22.76
CA LEU A 385 34.14 1.67 21.73
C LEU A 385 34.76 0.29 21.93
N ALA A 386 35.10 -0.07 23.17
CA ALA A 386 35.61 -1.39 23.54
C ALA A 386 34.60 -2.49 23.22
N ARG A 387 33.31 -2.27 23.49
CA ARG A 387 32.24 -3.20 23.12
C ARG A 387 32.14 -3.39 21.61
N LEU A 388 32.19 -2.32 20.81
CA LEU A 388 32.16 -2.45 19.35
C LEU A 388 33.40 -3.19 18.81
N ALA A 389 34.58 -2.96 19.39
CA ALA A 389 35.79 -3.67 19.04
C ALA A 389 35.69 -5.18 19.37
N HIS A 390 35.11 -5.51 20.52
CA HIS A 390 34.86 -6.90 20.90
C HIS A 390 33.89 -7.59 19.93
N LEU A 391 32.77 -6.94 19.59
CA LEU A 391 31.80 -7.48 18.63
C LEU A 391 32.39 -7.67 17.24
N GLU A 392 33.32 -6.81 16.82
CA GLU A 392 34.05 -7.00 15.56
C GLU A 392 34.96 -8.23 15.64
N LYS A 393 35.74 -8.35 16.72
CA LYS A 393 36.67 -9.47 16.91
C LYS A 393 35.96 -10.82 16.99
N THR A 394 34.72 -10.85 17.51
CA THR A 394 33.90 -12.08 17.59
C THR A 394 33.06 -12.33 16.34
N GLY A 395 33.18 -11.51 15.29
CA GLY A 395 32.46 -11.68 14.02
C GLY A 395 30.98 -11.24 14.06
N ALA A 396 30.49 -10.76 15.20
CA ALA A 396 29.12 -10.24 15.33
C ALA A 396 28.93 -8.87 14.64
N LEU A 397 30.02 -8.18 14.32
CA LEU A 397 30.03 -6.87 13.68
C LEU A 397 31.10 -6.81 12.59
N THR A 398 30.78 -6.25 11.41
CA THR A 398 31.80 -6.04 10.39
C THR A 398 32.63 -4.78 10.67
N PRO A 399 33.90 -4.71 10.25
CA PRO A 399 34.75 -3.52 10.43
C PRO A 399 34.09 -2.25 9.88
N LYS A 400 33.49 -2.35 8.68
CA LYS A 400 32.74 -1.25 8.06
C LYS A 400 31.56 -0.79 8.92
N ARG A 401 30.81 -1.73 9.50
CA ARG A 401 29.66 -1.39 10.35
C ARG A 401 30.10 -0.74 11.66
N ARG A 402 31.21 -1.17 12.26
CA ARG A 402 31.81 -0.49 13.43
C ARG A 402 32.12 0.97 13.13
N VAL A 403 32.82 1.26 12.03
CA VAL A 403 33.15 2.64 11.64
C VAL A 403 31.89 3.48 11.45
N GLN A 404 30.88 2.94 10.77
CA GLN A 404 29.59 3.63 10.58
C GLN A 404 28.90 3.94 11.90
N MET A 405 28.84 2.97 12.83
CA MET A 405 28.18 3.17 14.12
C MET A 405 28.85 4.27 14.95
N VAL A 406 30.18 4.29 15.00
CA VAL A 406 30.93 5.35 15.69
C VAL A 406 30.65 6.72 15.04
N ARG A 407 30.68 6.81 13.71
CA ARG A 407 30.37 8.05 12.98
C ARG A 407 28.95 8.53 13.25
N HIS A 408 27.95 7.65 13.19
CA HIS A 408 26.55 8.02 13.42
C HIS A 408 26.32 8.55 14.85
N VAL A 409 26.82 7.83 15.86
CA VAL A 409 26.68 8.27 17.26
C VAL A 409 27.38 9.60 17.49
N ARG A 410 28.58 9.78 16.90
CA ARG A 410 29.31 11.04 16.97
C ARG A 410 28.51 12.19 16.37
N THR A 411 27.93 12.00 15.19
CA THR A 411 27.10 13.01 14.52
C THR A 411 25.93 13.41 15.42
N VAL A 412 25.15 12.46 15.94
CA VAL A 412 23.96 12.79 16.74
C VAL A 412 24.33 13.48 18.06
N LEU A 413 25.38 13.02 18.75
CA LEU A 413 25.82 13.65 20.01
C LEU A 413 26.43 15.04 19.80
N ARG A 414 27.03 15.30 18.63
CA ARG A 414 27.49 16.64 18.26
C ARG A 414 26.30 17.54 17.96
N ASP A 415 25.42 17.10 17.05
CA ASP A 415 24.26 17.87 16.60
C ASP A 415 23.34 18.22 17.79
N CYS A 416 23.15 17.32 18.76
CA CYS A 416 22.39 17.60 19.99
C CYS A 416 22.95 18.80 20.79
N ARG A 417 24.27 18.95 20.84
CA ARG A 417 24.92 20.10 21.50
C ARG A 417 24.78 21.36 20.68
N ASP A 418 24.95 21.26 19.35
CA ASP A 418 24.82 22.39 18.43
C ASP A 418 23.39 22.95 18.43
N LEU A 419 22.39 22.08 18.57
CA LEU A 419 20.96 22.41 18.76
C LEU A 419 20.65 22.98 20.15
N GLY A 420 21.63 23.10 21.04
CA GLY A 420 21.47 23.70 22.37
C GLY A 420 20.71 22.84 23.38
N MET A 421 20.46 21.56 23.08
CA MET A 421 19.63 20.70 23.92
C MET A 421 20.26 20.38 25.29
N THR A 422 21.58 20.52 25.41
CA THR A 422 22.36 20.35 26.65
C THR A 422 22.49 21.64 27.47
N ARG A 423 22.03 22.80 26.95
CA ARG A 423 22.07 24.09 27.66
C ARG A 423 21.05 24.08 28.83
N PRO A 424 21.21 24.95 29.84
CA PRO A 424 20.19 25.12 30.89
C PRO A 424 18.80 25.36 30.29
N GLY A 425 17.79 24.61 30.74
CA GLY A 425 16.43 24.63 30.19
C GLY A 425 16.19 23.75 28.95
N GLY A 426 17.24 23.16 28.37
CA GLY A 426 17.14 22.19 27.28
C GLY A 426 16.68 20.81 27.76
N CYS A 427 16.13 20.00 26.84
CA CYS A 427 15.54 18.69 27.16
C CYS A 427 16.54 17.66 27.73
N VAL A 428 17.84 17.86 27.50
CA VAL A 428 18.93 17.04 28.06
C VAL A 428 19.97 17.88 28.81
N ALA A 429 19.52 18.96 29.45
CA ALA A 429 20.35 19.77 30.34
C ALA A 429 21.09 18.91 31.36
N GLY A 430 22.39 19.21 31.56
CA GLY A 430 23.26 18.49 32.49
C GLY A 430 24.06 17.33 31.87
N LEU A 431 23.94 17.06 30.57
CA LEU A 431 24.80 16.08 29.89
C LEU A 431 26.25 16.59 29.80
N PRO A 432 27.26 15.90 30.39
CA PRO A 432 28.63 16.40 30.40
C PRO A 432 29.29 16.49 29.01
N GLY A 433 30.24 17.41 28.88
CA GLY A 433 31.00 17.61 27.63
C GLY A 433 31.90 16.42 27.29
N GLU A 434 32.39 15.71 28.30
CA GLU A 434 33.26 14.54 28.19
C GLU A 434 32.53 13.33 27.57
N PHE A 435 31.21 13.29 27.63
CA PHE A 435 30.39 12.27 26.97
C PHE A 435 30.27 12.55 25.46
N SER A 436 31.40 12.56 24.77
CA SER A 436 31.51 12.88 23.34
C SER A 436 32.53 11.99 22.62
N LEU A 437 32.30 11.79 21.32
CA LEU A 437 33.19 11.05 20.41
C LEU A 437 34.12 12.03 19.67
N ARG A 438 35.42 11.81 19.78
CA ARG A 438 36.48 12.58 19.14
C ARG A 438 36.74 12.07 17.71
N SER A 439 37.47 12.84 16.90
CA SER A 439 37.88 12.38 15.55
C SER A 439 38.69 11.09 15.60
N ASN A 440 39.60 10.97 16.56
CA ASN A 440 40.49 9.82 16.70
C ASN A 440 39.79 8.57 17.26
N ASP A 441 38.53 8.69 17.70
CA ASP A 441 37.74 7.53 18.15
C ASP A 441 37.18 6.72 16.97
N VAL A 442 37.17 7.29 15.75
CA VAL A 442 36.69 6.62 14.54
C VAL A 442 37.82 5.74 13.98
N PRO A 443 37.64 4.41 13.88
CA PRO A 443 38.66 3.54 13.29
C PRO A 443 38.94 3.89 11.83
N GLN A 444 40.17 3.68 11.37
CA GLN A 444 40.52 3.81 9.95
C GLN A 444 39.87 2.67 9.14
N GLU A 445 39.39 2.99 7.94
CA GLU A 445 38.88 1.99 7.01
C GLU A 445 40.05 1.34 6.26
N SER A 446 40.17 0.01 6.30
CA SER A 446 41.10 -0.70 5.42
C SER A 446 40.59 -0.64 3.97
N PRO A 447 41.48 -0.45 2.97
CA PRO A 447 41.10 -0.59 1.56
C PRO A 447 40.50 -1.98 1.33
N ILE A 448 39.41 -2.06 0.57
CA ILE A 448 38.76 -3.34 0.26
C ILE A 448 39.69 -4.12 -0.68
N ALA A 449 40.33 -5.16 -0.17
CA ALA A 449 40.99 -6.19 -0.98
C ALA A 449 40.02 -7.37 -1.17
N GLY A 450 39.60 -7.62 -2.40
CA GLY A 450 38.75 -8.76 -2.78
C GLY A 450 38.61 -8.87 -4.29
N PRO A 451 38.21 -10.04 -4.84
CA PRO A 451 37.90 -10.19 -6.25
C PRO A 451 36.85 -9.15 -6.67
N GLY A 452 37.01 -8.58 -7.87
CA GLY A 452 36.13 -7.53 -8.39
C GLY A 452 34.66 -7.93 -8.29
N ARG A 453 33.77 -6.96 -8.09
CA ARG A 453 32.31 -7.19 -8.12
C ARG A 453 31.75 -7.30 -9.54
N SER A 454 32.62 -7.24 -10.55
CA SER A 454 32.31 -7.45 -11.96
C SER A 454 32.03 -8.94 -12.21
N LEU A 455 31.16 -9.19 -13.18
CA LEU A 455 30.86 -10.55 -13.65
C LEU A 455 31.78 -10.90 -14.83
N PRO A 456 32.33 -12.13 -14.89
CA PRO A 456 33.08 -12.61 -16.05
C PRO A 456 32.25 -12.62 -17.34
N ASN A 457 32.94 -12.60 -18.49
CA ASN A 457 32.29 -12.54 -19.81
C ASN A 457 31.43 -13.78 -20.10
N GLU A 458 31.85 -14.95 -19.62
CA GLU A 458 31.13 -16.23 -19.72
C GLU A 458 29.81 -16.17 -18.98
N VAL A 459 29.82 -15.63 -17.76
CA VAL A 459 28.61 -15.41 -16.96
C VAL A 459 27.68 -14.42 -17.67
N MET A 460 28.22 -13.33 -18.21
CA MET A 460 27.42 -12.35 -18.97
C MET A 460 26.81 -12.97 -20.23
N LYS A 461 27.53 -13.82 -20.95
CA LYS A 461 27.03 -14.53 -22.14
C LYS A 461 25.89 -15.47 -21.76
N ALA A 462 26.07 -16.30 -20.73
CA ALA A 462 25.02 -17.20 -20.25
C ALA A 462 23.76 -16.44 -19.81
N LEU A 463 23.92 -15.30 -19.13
CA LEU A 463 22.80 -14.45 -18.73
C LEU A 463 22.07 -13.84 -19.93
N SER A 464 22.80 -13.38 -20.95
CA SER A 464 22.20 -12.83 -22.19
C SER A 464 21.41 -13.90 -22.95
N GLU A 465 21.96 -15.11 -23.08
CA GLU A 465 21.28 -16.25 -23.72
C GLU A 465 20.02 -16.68 -22.96
N ALA A 466 19.99 -16.50 -21.64
CA ALA A 466 18.87 -16.85 -20.77
C ALA A 466 17.80 -15.75 -20.61
N LEU A 467 17.93 -14.59 -21.27
CA LEU A 467 16.92 -13.51 -21.22
C LEU A 467 15.49 -13.94 -21.63
N PRO A 468 15.28 -14.86 -22.59
CA PRO A 468 13.95 -15.38 -22.90
C PRO A 468 13.28 -16.10 -21.72
N VAL A 469 14.07 -16.73 -20.84
CA VAL A 469 13.55 -17.37 -19.62
C VAL A 469 13.00 -16.32 -18.66
N LEU A 470 13.72 -15.20 -18.48
CA LEU A 470 13.23 -14.08 -17.65
C LEU A 470 11.91 -13.51 -18.22
N GLU A 471 11.81 -13.36 -19.53
CA GLU A 471 10.59 -12.88 -20.18
C GLU A 471 9.41 -13.82 -19.97
N GLY A 472 9.61 -15.15 -20.10
CA GLY A 472 8.58 -16.14 -19.83
C GLY A 472 8.09 -16.16 -18.37
N LEU A 473 8.99 -15.88 -17.42
CA LEU A 473 8.67 -15.92 -15.99
C LEU A 473 8.05 -14.62 -15.46
N SER A 474 8.58 -13.49 -15.90
CA SER A 474 8.32 -12.17 -15.30
C SER A 474 7.79 -11.14 -16.29
N GLY A 475 7.59 -11.53 -17.55
CA GLY A 475 7.12 -10.68 -18.63
C GLY A 475 8.21 -9.81 -19.27
N ARG A 476 7.88 -9.27 -20.45
CA ARG A 476 8.79 -8.47 -21.28
C ARG A 476 9.38 -7.26 -20.56
N ALA A 477 8.60 -6.57 -19.71
CA ALA A 477 9.06 -5.38 -18.99
C ALA A 477 10.24 -5.69 -18.07
N ALA A 478 10.22 -6.82 -17.35
CA ALA A 478 11.31 -7.23 -16.47
C ALA A 478 12.58 -7.57 -17.28
N ARG A 479 12.42 -8.29 -18.39
CA ARG A 479 13.53 -8.58 -19.32
C ARG A 479 14.19 -7.31 -19.84
N VAL A 480 13.41 -6.40 -20.43
CA VAL A 480 13.94 -5.15 -21.00
C VAL A 480 14.63 -4.30 -19.94
N ALA A 481 14.09 -4.22 -18.72
CA ALA A 481 14.73 -3.50 -17.62
C ALA A 481 16.09 -4.12 -17.23
N VAL A 482 16.20 -5.46 -17.17
CA VAL A 482 17.47 -6.14 -16.89
C VAL A 482 18.48 -5.95 -18.03
N GLU A 483 18.04 -6.05 -19.27
CA GLU A 483 18.88 -5.85 -20.46
C GLU A 483 19.44 -4.40 -20.50
N VAL A 484 18.60 -3.39 -20.20
CA VAL A 484 19.06 -2.00 -20.05
C VAL A 484 20.06 -1.84 -18.90
N LEU A 485 19.92 -2.57 -17.79
CA LEU A 485 20.91 -2.55 -16.70
C LEU A 485 22.27 -3.12 -17.15
N MET A 486 22.25 -4.22 -17.89
CA MET A 486 23.46 -4.85 -18.46
C MET A 486 24.16 -3.90 -19.43
N ASP A 487 23.41 -3.24 -20.30
CA ASP A 487 23.95 -2.40 -21.37
C ASP A 487 24.52 -1.07 -20.88
N THR A 488 23.93 -0.49 -19.84
CA THR A 488 24.20 0.91 -19.44
C THR A 488 24.89 1.08 -18.08
N GLY A 489 24.96 0.01 -17.28
CA GLY A 489 25.48 0.05 -15.91
C GLY A 489 24.75 1.04 -14.99
N ARG A 490 23.53 1.48 -15.36
CA ARG A 490 22.70 2.34 -14.51
C ARG A 490 22.27 1.60 -13.25
N ARG A 491 21.90 2.35 -12.20
CA ARG A 491 21.41 1.74 -10.97
C ARG A 491 19.99 1.20 -11.20
N PRO A 492 19.59 0.12 -10.50
CA PRO A 492 18.22 -0.41 -10.61
C PRO A 492 17.13 0.64 -10.39
N ASP A 493 17.31 1.57 -9.45
CA ASP A 493 16.36 2.66 -9.20
C ASP A 493 16.30 3.70 -10.32
N GLU A 494 17.40 3.92 -11.04
CA GLU A 494 17.44 4.81 -12.21
C GLU A 494 16.71 4.21 -13.40
N VAL A 495 16.96 2.92 -13.70
CA VAL A 495 16.32 2.22 -14.83
C VAL A 495 14.83 2.03 -14.60
N CYS A 496 14.44 1.56 -13.41
CA CYS A 496 13.03 1.35 -13.09
C CYS A 496 12.19 2.63 -13.18
N GLN A 497 12.78 3.79 -12.93
CA GLN A 497 12.10 5.10 -12.93
C GLN A 497 12.37 5.91 -14.21
N LEU A 498 12.71 5.24 -15.33
CA LEU A 498 12.79 5.90 -16.62
C LEU A 498 11.41 6.41 -17.05
N PRO A 499 11.29 7.69 -17.44
CA PRO A 499 10.06 8.18 -18.05
C PRO A 499 9.85 7.53 -19.43
N TRP A 500 8.63 7.56 -19.94
CA TRP A 500 8.34 6.99 -21.25
C TRP A 500 9.18 7.66 -22.35
N ASP A 501 9.40 8.97 -22.29
CA ASP A 501 10.18 9.77 -23.25
C ASP A 501 11.71 9.77 -22.99
N CYS A 502 12.25 8.70 -22.40
CA CYS A 502 13.66 8.60 -22.01
C CYS A 502 14.68 8.45 -23.15
N LEU A 503 14.27 8.50 -24.42
CA LEU A 503 15.14 8.28 -25.58
C LEU A 503 15.28 9.55 -26.41
N ASP A 504 16.52 9.96 -26.68
CA ASP A 504 16.85 11.12 -27.51
C ASP A 504 18.04 10.81 -28.43
N ARG A 505 18.46 11.77 -29.25
CA ARG A 505 19.67 11.70 -30.06
C ARG A 505 20.64 12.81 -29.70
N ASP A 506 21.93 12.55 -29.84
CA ASP A 506 22.98 13.57 -29.74
C ASP A 506 23.19 14.31 -31.07
N SER A 507 24.17 15.22 -31.09
CA SER A 507 24.53 16.00 -32.28
C SER A 507 24.99 15.14 -33.46
N ASP A 508 25.50 13.94 -33.19
CA ASP A 508 26.00 13.00 -34.19
C ASP A 508 24.90 12.01 -34.64
N GLY A 509 23.67 12.22 -34.16
CA GLY A 509 22.51 11.39 -34.47
C GLY A 509 22.50 10.03 -33.78
N LYS A 510 23.43 9.77 -32.85
CA LYS A 510 23.49 8.53 -32.05
C LYS A 510 22.50 8.61 -30.90
N TYR A 511 22.00 7.45 -30.47
CA TYR A 511 21.01 7.40 -29.39
C TYR A 511 21.63 7.68 -28.03
N VAL A 512 20.89 8.43 -27.23
CA VAL A 512 21.20 8.66 -25.82
C VAL A 512 20.00 8.30 -24.96
N LEU A 513 20.28 7.66 -23.82
CA LEU A 513 19.31 7.44 -22.75
C LEU A 513 19.32 8.65 -21.81
N ILE A 514 18.14 9.23 -21.59
CA ILE A 514 17.90 10.29 -20.61
C ILE A 514 17.41 9.65 -19.32
N TYR A 515 18.13 9.89 -18.22
CA TYR A 515 17.82 9.35 -16.91
C TYR A 515 18.00 10.39 -15.80
N THR A 516 17.47 10.10 -14.62
CA THR A 516 17.68 10.90 -13.42
C THR A 516 18.64 10.17 -12.49
N ASP A 517 19.72 10.82 -12.10
CA ASP A 517 20.58 10.35 -11.01
C ASP A 517 19.94 10.74 -9.67
N TYR A 518 19.12 9.85 -9.13
CA TYR A 518 18.41 10.04 -7.87
C TYR A 518 19.35 10.11 -6.66
N LYS A 519 20.55 9.52 -6.74
CA LYS A 519 21.51 9.56 -5.63
C LYS A 519 22.06 10.97 -5.44
N GLU A 520 22.41 11.64 -6.53
CA GLU A 520 23.02 12.97 -6.51
C GLU A 520 22.04 14.10 -6.85
N ASN A 521 20.77 13.77 -7.06
CA ASN A 521 19.70 14.68 -7.48
C ASN A 521 20.04 15.47 -8.75
N ARG A 522 20.49 14.77 -9.80
CA ARG A 522 20.78 15.37 -11.11
C ARG A 522 19.80 14.84 -12.15
N LEU A 523 18.94 15.74 -12.63
CA LEU A 523 17.90 15.44 -13.61
C LEU A 523 18.48 15.41 -15.03
N LYS A 524 17.81 14.68 -15.93
CA LYS A 524 18.06 14.68 -17.38
C LYS A 524 19.52 14.41 -17.77
N ARG A 525 20.19 13.51 -17.05
CA ARG A 525 21.52 13.02 -17.42
C ARG A 525 21.41 12.21 -18.70
N ARG A 526 22.40 12.35 -19.57
CA ARG A 526 22.48 11.68 -20.87
C ARG A 526 23.59 10.63 -20.80
N VAL A 527 23.33 9.43 -21.31
CA VAL A 527 24.35 8.40 -21.52
C VAL A 527 24.18 7.81 -22.93
N PRO A 528 25.24 7.72 -23.75
CA PRO A 528 25.17 7.08 -25.06
C PRO A 528 24.76 5.62 -24.95
N ILE A 529 23.94 5.15 -25.88
CA ILE A 529 23.50 3.74 -25.95
C ILE A 529 23.59 3.21 -27.39
N ALA A 530 23.68 1.88 -27.52
CA ALA A 530 23.68 1.23 -28.83
C ALA A 530 22.30 1.27 -29.50
N ASP A 531 22.28 1.18 -30.82
CA ASP A 531 21.03 1.13 -31.61
C ASP A 531 20.12 -0.04 -31.21
N ALA A 532 20.71 -1.18 -30.81
CA ALA A 532 19.97 -2.35 -30.31
C ALA A 532 19.24 -2.03 -29.00
N THR A 533 19.91 -1.39 -28.03
CA THR A 533 19.29 -0.95 -26.77
C THR A 533 18.17 0.07 -27.01
N ALA A 534 18.38 0.99 -27.96
CA ALA A 534 17.35 1.96 -28.35
C ALA A 534 16.12 1.28 -28.98
N ALA A 535 16.31 0.26 -29.81
CA ALA A 535 15.22 -0.54 -30.38
C ALA A 535 14.41 -1.30 -29.31
N LEU A 536 15.09 -1.86 -28.30
CA LEU A 536 14.43 -2.52 -27.16
C LEU A 536 13.51 -1.55 -26.39
N ILE A 537 14.02 -0.34 -26.10
CA ILE A 537 13.28 0.74 -25.43
C ILE A 537 12.07 1.15 -26.27
N ARG A 538 12.23 1.35 -27.58
CA ARG A 538 11.12 1.70 -28.48
C ARG A 538 10.02 0.63 -28.49
N GLY A 539 10.39 -0.64 -28.54
CA GLY A 539 9.41 -1.73 -28.44
C GLY A 539 8.65 -1.71 -27.10
N GLN A 540 9.32 -1.33 -26.00
CA GLN A 540 8.68 -1.17 -24.70
C GLN A 540 7.78 0.07 -24.64
N GLN A 541 8.20 1.20 -25.22
CA GLN A 541 7.38 2.42 -25.34
C GLN A 541 6.06 2.12 -26.06
N ALA A 542 6.12 1.42 -27.20
CA ALA A 542 4.93 1.03 -27.97
C ALA A 542 3.98 0.13 -27.18
N LEU A 543 4.52 -0.87 -26.46
CA LEU A 543 3.73 -1.77 -25.62
C LEU A 543 3.02 -1.00 -24.49
N VAL A 544 3.73 -0.11 -23.78
CA VAL A 544 3.14 0.69 -22.70
C VAL A 544 2.05 1.62 -23.23
N GLN A 545 2.27 2.27 -24.37
CA GLN A 545 1.26 3.12 -25.00
C GLN A 545 0.01 2.33 -25.41
N ALA A 546 0.16 1.10 -25.90
CA ALA A 546 -0.95 0.23 -26.23
C ALA A 546 -1.72 -0.27 -24.99
N MET A 547 -1.04 -0.47 -23.85
CA MET A 547 -1.70 -0.87 -22.59
C MET A 547 -2.47 0.27 -21.92
N PHE A 548 -2.00 1.52 -22.07
CA PHE A 548 -2.54 2.69 -21.38
C PHE A 548 -3.00 3.75 -22.39
N THR A 549 -3.94 3.38 -23.25
CA THR A 549 -4.44 4.22 -24.36
C THR A 549 -5.09 5.55 -23.93
N HIS A 550 -5.46 5.67 -22.66
CA HIS A 550 -6.13 6.84 -22.11
C HIS A 550 -5.19 7.76 -21.32
N THR A 551 -3.92 7.40 -21.16
CA THR A 551 -2.92 8.20 -20.45
C THR A 551 -2.04 8.93 -21.45
N SER A 552 -1.75 10.20 -21.18
CA SER A 552 -0.79 10.96 -21.99
C SER A 552 0.60 10.35 -21.92
N THR A 553 1.32 10.27 -23.04
CA THR A 553 2.69 9.74 -23.08
C THR A 553 3.67 10.54 -22.22
N ALA A 554 3.39 11.82 -21.95
CA ALA A 554 4.18 12.66 -21.06
C ALA A 554 4.09 12.24 -19.58
N GLU A 555 3.06 11.50 -19.20
CA GLU A 555 2.83 11.03 -17.82
C GLU A 555 3.23 9.56 -17.63
N LEU A 556 3.42 8.83 -18.74
CA LEU A 556 3.77 7.42 -18.71
C LEU A 556 5.22 7.21 -18.26
N VAL A 557 5.44 6.06 -17.62
CA VAL A 557 6.78 5.55 -17.31
C VAL A 557 7.11 4.36 -18.20
N LEU A 558 8.40 4.12 -18.45
CA LEU A 558 8.83 3.03 -19.36
C LEU A 558 8.51 1.64 -18.79
N PHE A 559 8.61 1.48 -17.47
CA PHE A 559 8.35 0.23 -16.75
C PHE A 559 7.25 0.43 -15.71
N PRO A 560 5.97 0.37 -16.10
CA PRO A 560 4.86 0.55 -15.18
C PRO A 560 4.76 -0.61 -14.18
N ALA A 561 4.40 -0.32 -12.93
CA ALA A 561 4.09 -1.33 -11.94
C ALA A 561 2.86 -2.15 -12.37
N ALA A 562 2.90 -3.47 -12.19
CA ALA A 562 1.84 -4.38 -12.63
C ALA A 562 0.55 -4.31 -11.78
N THR A 563 0.63 -3.75 -10.57
CA THR A 563 -0.49 -3.67 -9.64
C THR A 563 -0.69 -2.24 -9.19
N THR A 564 -1.96 -1.89 -8.91
CA THR A 564 -2.30 -0.57 -8.34
C THR A 564 -1.86 0.60 -9.24
N ASN A 565 -1.89 0.41 -10.55
CA ASN A 565 -1.38 1.38 -11.53
C ASN A 565 -2.29 1.43 -12.78
N PRO A 566 -3.57 1.82 -12.62
CA PRO A 566 -4.54 1.81 -13.72
C PRO A 566 -4.17 2.74 -14.88
N ASN A 567 -3.31 3.73 -14.64
CA ASN A 567 -2.94 4.76 -15.61
C ASN A 567 -1.51 4.58 -16.14
N GLY A 568 -0.74 3.59 -15.67
CA GLY A 568 0.63 3.37 -16.15
C GLY A 568 1.64 4.45 -15.75
N THR A 569 1.33 5.26 -14.75
CA THR A 569 2.16 6.41 -14.31
C THR A 569 3.09 6.07 -13.14
N SER A 570 2.87 4.94 -12.46
CA SER A 570 3.71 4.50 -11.35
C SER A 570 4.75 3.47 -11.81
N SER A 571 6.02 3.72 -11.52
CA SER A 571 7.14 2.84 -11.89
C SER A 571 7.17 1.53 -11.12
N LEU A 572 7.65 0.48 -11.79
CA LEU A 572 8.15 -0.75 -11.18
C LEU A 572 9.18 -0.37 -10.10
N ARG A 573 9.11 -0.98 -8.92
CA ARG A 573 10.08 -0.70 -7.86
C ARG A 573 11.34 -1.52 -8.07
N ALA A 574 12.51 -0.93 -7.85
CA ALA A 574 13.81 -1.61 -7.96
C ALA A 574 13.93 -2.87 -7.09
N VAL A 575 13.27 -2.89 -5.92
CA VAL A 575 13.21 -4.10 -5.06
C VAL A 575 12.43 -5.24 -5.70
N VAL A 576 11.37 -4.92 -6.45
CA VAL A 576 10.58 -5.91 -7.19
C VAL A 576 11.42 -6.44 -8.34
N LEU A 577 12.04 -5.56 -9.14
CA LEU A 577 12.93 -5.99 -10.22
C LEU A 577 14.08 -6.87 -9.72
N THR A 578 14.75 -6.50 -8.63
CA THR A 578 15.82 -7.31 -8.03
C THR A 578 15.30 -8.67 -7.54
N GLY A 579 14.06 -8.74 -7.04
CA GLY A 579 13.41 -10.00 -6.67
C GLY A 579 13.15 -10.91 -7.87
N LEU A 580 12.56 -10.36 -8.94
CA LEU A 580 12.32 -11.08 -10.20
C LEU A 580 13.64 -11.56 -10.84
N HIS A 581 14.66 -10.70 -10.83
CA HIS A 581 16.01 -11.02 -11.27
C HIS A 581 16.62 -12.19 -10.47
N ARG A 582 16.49 -12.16 -9.14
CA ARG A 582 16.97 -13.24 -8.28
C ARG A 582 16.23 -14.55 -8.55
N GLU A 583 14.92 -14.52 -8.71
CA GLU A 583 14.14 -15.70 -9.05
C GLU A 583 14.59 -16.30 -10.39
N TRP A 584 14.81 -15.47 -11.40
CA TRP A 584 15.34 -15.90 -12.69
C TRP A 584 16.72 -16.53 -12.59
N VAL A 585 17.69 -15.87 -11.95
CA VAL A 585 19.05 -16.40 -11.77
C VAL A 585 19.05 -17.73 -11.03
N ASN A 586 18.18 -17.90 -10.04
CA ASN A 586 18.08 -19.15 -9.28
C ASN A 586 17.50 -20.34 -10.08
N ARG A 587 16.93 -20.09 -11.27
CA ARG A 587 16.43 -21.12 -12.19
C ARG A 587 17.40 -21.47 -13.31
N LEU A 588 18.53 -20.77 -13.40
CA LEU A 588 19.56 -21.05 -14.41
C LEU A 588 20.48 -22.16 -13.93
N ASP A 589 21.08 -22.85 -14.91
CA ASP A 589 22.14 -23.82 -14.65
C ASP A 589 23.37 -23.15 -14.05
N GLU A 590 24.30 -23.96 -13.53
CA GLU A 590 25.54 -23.47 -12.96
C GLU A 590 26.36 -22.67 -13.98
N PHE A 591 26.96 -21.57 -13.51
CA PHE A 591 27.79 -20.71 -14.34
C PHE A 591 29.22 -21.24 -14.40
N THR A 592 29.55 -22.02 -15.43
CA THR A 592 30.90 -22.57 -15.63
C THR A 592 31.82 -21.53 -16.28
N LEU A 593 32.99 -21.34 -15.67
CA LEU A 593 34.08 -20.48 -16.16
C LEU A 593 35.03 -21.26 -17.08
N SER A 594 35.83 -20.54 -17.86
CA SER A 594 36.79 -21.12 -18.81
C SER A 594 37.86 -22.01 -18.15
N ASP A 595 38.14 -21.82 -16.86
CA ASP A 595 39.08 -22.64 -16.07
C ASP A 595 38.41 -23.89 -15.45
N GLY A 596 37.13 -24.13 -15.76
CA GLY A 596 36.33 -25.22 -15.19
C GLY A 596 35.76 -24.90 -13.80
N GLY A 597 36.02 -23.72 -13.25
CA GLY A 597 35.46 -23.26 -11.98
C GLY A 597 33.98 -22.90 -12.11
N VAL A 598 33.22 -23.07 -11.02
CA VAL A 598 31.82 -22.64 -10.95
C VAL A 598 31.73 -21.25 -10.32
N PHE A 599 31.13 -20.30 -11.02
CA PHE A 599 30.90 -18.97 -10.52
C PHE A 599 29.67 -18.94 -9.58
N PRO A 600 29.78 -18.33 -8.39
CA PRO A 600 28.69 -18.35 -7.42
C PRO A 600 27.49 -17.51 -7.89
N ALA A 601 26.34 -18.15 -8.12
CA ALA A 601 25.10 -17.48 -8.50
C ALA A 601 24.64 -16.40 -7.50
N THR A 602 25.06 -16.51 -6.22
CA THR A 602 24.81 -15.50 -5.19
C THR A 602 25.49 -14.15 -5.48
N ALA A 603 26.62 -14.15 -6.20
CA ALA A 603 27.32 -12.95 -6.64
C ALA A 603 26.65 -12.28 -7.86
N VAL A 604 25.81 -13.00 -8.61
CA VAL A 604 25.00 -12.46 -9.70
C VAL A 604 23.82 -11.69 -9.11
N VAL A 605 24.04 -10.41 -8.82
CA VAL A 605 23.02 -9.46 -8.37
C VAL A 605 22.83 -8.36 -9.42
N ALA A 606 21.64 -7.75 -9.49
CA ALA A 606 21.38 -6.66 -10.44
C ALA A 606 22.39 -5.50 -10.37
N TYR A 607 22.96 -5.21 -9.18
CA TYR A 607 23.99 -4.17 -9.03
C TYR A 607 25.37 -4.58 -9.59
N ALA A 608 25.63 -5.87 -9.81
CA ALA A 608 26.89 -6.36 -10.38
C ALA A 608 27.07 -5.89 -11.82
N TYR A 609 25.98 -5.73 -12.59
CA TYR A 609 26.03 -5.20 -13.96
C TYR A 609 26.67 -3.82 -14.06
N ARG A 610 26.51 -2.98 -13.01
CA ARG A 610 27.18 -1.68 -12.93
C ARG A 610 28.70 -1.83 -12.79
N HIS A 611 29.17 -2.82 -12.04
CA HIS A 611 30.59 -3.12 -11.93
C HIS A 611 31.12 -3.74 -13.23
N THR A 612 30.39 -4.68 -13.83
CA THR A 612 30.74 -5.28 -15.13
C THR A 612 30.83 -4.23 -16.23
N TYR A 613 29.88 -3.30 -16.29
CA TYR A 613 29.92 -2.19 -17.26
C TYR A 613 31.18 -1.34 -17.08
N ALA A 614 31.54 -0.99 -15.84
CA ALA A 614 32.75 -0.23 -15.56
C ALA A 614 34.02 -0.99 -15.96
N GLN A 615 34.10 -2.27 -15.61
CA GLN A 615 35.22 -3.14 -15.97
C GLN A 615 35.38 -3.24 -17.49
N ARG A 616 34.30 -3.56 -18.23
CA ARG A 616 34.32 -3.65 -19.70
C ARG A 616 34.83 -2.37 -20.38
N HIS A 617 34.43 -1.21 -19.87
CA HIS A 617 34.92 0.06 -20.41
C HIS A 617 36.41 0.30 -20.08
N ALA A 618 36.83 -0.04 -18.87
CA ALA A 618 38.24 0.04 -18.48
C ALA A 618 39.09 -0.91 -19.34
N ASP A 619 38.65 -2.15 -19.55
CA ASP A 619 39.33 -3.16 -20.37
C ASP A 619 39.43 -2.73 -21.85
N ALA A 620 38.44 -1.98 -22.33
CA ALA A 620 38.44 -1.36 -23.65
C ALA A 620 39.34 -0.09 -23.74
N GLY A 621 40.07 0.25 -22.67
CA GLY A 621 40.96 1.41 -22.62
C GLY A 621 40.26 2.76 -22.47
N THR A 622 39.01 2.79 -22.00
CA THR A 622 38.29 4.06 -21.77
C THR A 622 39.00 4.89 -20.70
N PRO A 623 39.37 6.16 -20.98
CA PRO A 623 39.99 7.04 -19.99
C PRO A 623 39.15 7.18 -18.71
N ILE A 624 39.79 7.25 -17.55
CA ILE A 624 39.13 7.19 -16.24
C ILE A 624 38.17 8.37 -15.99
N ASP A 625 38.46 9.54 -16.56
CA ASP A 625 37.63 10.74 -16.53
C ASP A 625 36.36 10.58 -17.39
N VAL A 626 36.49 9.98 -18.57
CA VAL A 626 35.36 9.59 -19.43
C VAL A 626 34.52 8.51 -18.75
N LEU A 627 35.15 7.49 -18.17
CA LEU A 627 34.45 6.43 -17.43
C LEU A 627 33.72 7.00 -16.19
N ARG A 628 34.32 7.96 -15.48
CA ARG A 628 33.65 8.69 -14.39
C ARG A 628 32.37 9.37 -14.89
N GLU A 629 32.38 9.97 -16.07
CA GLU A 629 31.21 10.61 -16.66
C GLU A 629 30.14 9.60 -17.10
N LEU A 630 30.54 8.53 -17.78
CA LEU A 630 29.64 7.42 -18.13
C LEU A 630 28.99 6.84 -16.88
N MET A 631 29.76 6.59 -15.82
CA MET A 631 29.27 6.07 -14.54
C MET A 631 28.45 7.11 -13.76
N GLY A 632 28.52 8.39 -14.10
CA GLY A 632 27.87 9.46 -13.33
C GLY A 632 28.47 9.63 -11.94
N HIS A 633 29.78 9.47 -11.78
CA HIS A 633 30.48 9.71 -10.51
C HIS A 633 30.92 11.18 -10.35
N ARG A 634 31.02 11.67 -9.10
CA ARG A 634 31.54 13.03 -8.82
C ARG A 634 33.07 13.10 -8.74
N SER A 635 33.69 12.01 -8.32
CA SER A 635 35.13 11.94 -8.09
C SER A 635 35.72 10.73 -8.80
N VAL A 636 36.93 10.87 -9.32
CA VAL A 636 37.70 9.76 -9.92
C VAL A 636 37.91 8.63 -8.91
N HIS A 637 38.16 8.96 -7.64
CA HIS A 637 38.30 7.97 -6.57
C HIS A 637 37.08 7.05 -6.39
N SER A 638 35.88 7.55 -6.69
CA SER A 638 34.67 6.72 -6.67
C SER A 638 34.64 5.74 -7.84
N THR A 639 35.27 6.07 -8.98
CA THR A 639 35.34 5.21 -10.17
C THR A 639 36.40 4.11 -10.00
N GLU A 640 37.54 4.42 -9.37
CA GLU A 640 38.59 3.44 -9.05
C GLU A 640 38.08 2.23 -8.27
N ALA A 641 37.04 2.42 -7.45
CA ALA A 641 36.42 1.34 -6.67
C ALA A 641 35.52 0.39 -7.48
N TYR A 642 35.29 0.65 -8.78
CA TYR A 642 34.31 -0.11 -9.59
C TYR A 642 34.93 -1.12 -10.55
N TYR A 643 36.24 -1.04 -10.81
CA TYR A 643 36.98 -1.97 -11.66
C TYR A 643 38.27 -2.40 -10.96
N ASN A 644 38.84 -3.52 -11.36
CA ASN A 644 40.05 -4.07 -10.79
C ASN A 644 41.29 -3.64 -11.61
N PRO A 645 42.21 -2.82 -11.07
CA PRO A 645 43.41 -2.40 -11.79
C PRO A 645 44.36 -3.55 -12.14
N ARG A 646 44.31 -4.67 -11.43
CA ARG A 646 45.21 -5.82 -11.66
C ARG A 646 44.91 -6.56 -12.96
N GLU A 647 43.64 -6.59 -13.39
CA GLU A 647 43.24 -7.17 -14.68
C GLU A 647 43.75 -6.30 -15.85
N LEU A 648 43.76 -4.97 -15.67
CA LEU A 648 44.34 -4.03 -16.65
C LEU A 648 45.86 -4.18 -16.80
N GLN A 649 46.58 -4.46 -15.71
CA GLN A 649 48.02 -4.69 -15.74
C GLN A 649 48.38 -5.99 -16.49
N GLN A 650 47.62 -7.07 -16.29
CA GLN A 650 47.83 -8.32 -17.03
C GLN A 650 47.57 -8.17 -18.54
N MET A 651 46.52 -7.45 -18.95
CA MET A 651 46.27 -7.19 -20.38
C MET A 651 47.33 -6.29 -21.02
N GLY A 652 47.81 -5.28 -20.30
CA GLY A 652 48.89 -4.41 -20.76
C GLY A 652 50.24 -5.12 -20.87
N GLU A 653 50.53 -6.09 -20.00
CA GLU A 653 51.72 -6.95 -20.10
C GLU A 653 51.60 -7.95 -21.27
N ILE A 654 50.43 -8.54 -21.52
CA ILE A 654 50.20 -9.42 -22.67
C ILE A 654 50.38 -8.67 -24.01
N GLN A 655 49.87 -7.43 -24.12
CA GLN A 655 50.09 -6.60 -25.31
C GLN A 655 51.55 -6.17 -25.51
N ARG A 656 52.33 -5.99 -24.42
CA ARG A 656 53.76 -5.67 -24.52
C ARG A 656 54.63 -6.88 -24.88
N ILE A 657 54.20 -8.09 -24.53
CA ILE A 657 54.90 -9.34 -24.90
C ILE A 657 54.57 -9.75 -26.36
N ALA A 658 53.45 -9.26 -26.90
CA ALA A 658 53.02 -9.49 -28.28
C ALA A 658 53.56 -8.47 -29.32
N CYS A 659 54.40 -7.51 -28.91
CA CYS A 659 55.06 -6.54 -29.79
C CYS A 659 56.54 -6.84 -30.00
#